data_AF-A0A933ISV2-F1
#
_entry.id   AF-A0A933ISV2-F1
#
_cell.length_a   1.000
_cell.length_b   1.000
_cell.length_c   1.000
_cell.angle_alpha   90.00
_cell.angle_beta   90.00
_cell.angle_gamma   90.00
#
_symmetry.space_group_name_H-M   'P 1'
#
loop_
_entity.id
_entity.type
_entity.pdbx_description
1 polymer ?
#
loop_
_entity_poly.entity_id
_entity_poly.type
_entity_poly.pdbx_seq_one_letter_code
_entity_poly.pdbx_strand_id
1 'polypeptide(L)'
;MGRVRRKITRMFFVVLCITGVAALAQGADYKGIWQDDSPTPSHNFYIQHYEQGQSTVVVYTRDANTYYSFLSNISNSVFDAPSLDPGNALSLHVTFTSQTIGAASITDHTAVPPSTTNINIKRAFEARVTDRSGIWKDAGNTFSMYVQDYVTNSTIIVYTFDAKAFEAFQSTISGNTFSSVNLGDGAEQMSTEFASSTTGTVNVSPVSAGALGPQANSFSFNVMKAFFPTPPSTYVGSATCSQCHSAKHASFLHTGHPYKISKVADATQPTFPFTDITGVLEGISDDLDGTPATDNSLGKPESYADVSYVIGGFGWKVRFLDADGYRVTGDAVQYNFGDASYSSYENGSVDLTFNCGNCHTTGWRHYDQVSNPNRQDGLPGMDGAFEFTGIQCESCHGAGSKHVTTNGDKSQITRVAQPRTTDDFAVDMGYGKPVACSECHTRDGEKDYPAYKSPYENAAGLTDSPGGRIQAGGGLISHHEQYDELVGINPNNAAAGSTRGPGFKSAKLTCIGCHEPHATTLYQETSGDDPGVALDCTACHSDKTITSGGMTALECVDCHMPYLVKSAIETFQNGTDAPDLGDIRTHILKIDLTTTDQFTPDGAFAYPWITGEFACKRCHSDDGPNFPISFPSEIAIHN
;
A
#
# COMPACT_ATOMS: atom_id res chain seq x y z
N MET A 1 -20.88 58.13 -46.51
CA MET A 1 -20.69 58.34 -45.06
C MET A 1 -21.84 57.63 -44.33
N GLY A 2 -21.82 56.37 -43.94
CA GLY A 2 -20.73 55.51 -43.47
C GLY A 2 -21.02 55.03 -42.03
N ARG A 3 -22.21 54.43 -41.77
CA ARG A 3 -22.53 53.76 -40.49
C ARG A 3 -22.48 52.25 -40.70
N VAL A 4 -21.37 51.64 -40.28
CA VAL A 4 -21.19 50.18 -40.30
C VAL A 4 -21.67 49.60 -38.98
N ARG A 5 -22.57 48.61 -39.09
CA ARG A 5 -23.10 47.75 -38.01
C ARG A 5 -21.95 47.03 -37.30
N ARG A 6 -21.83 47.18 -35.97
CA ARG A 6 -21.06 46.23 -35.15
C ARG A 6 -21.95 45.04 -34.81
N LYS A 7 -21.65 43.89 -35.42
CA LYS A 7 -22.14 42.58 -34.97
C LYS A 7 -21.50 42.30 -33.61
N ILE A 8 -22.32 42.11 -32.59
CA ILE A 8 -21.91 41.51 -31.32
C ILE A 8 -21.89 40.01 -31.56
N THR A 9 -20.70 39.42 -31.69
CA THR A 9 -20.53 37.97 -31.63
C THR A 9 -20.22 37.62 -30.18
N ARG A 10 -21.23 37.19 -29.42
CA ARG A 10 -21.02 36.48 -28.15
C ARG A 10 -20.53 35.08 -28.51
N MET A 11 -19.23 34.83 -28.34
CA MET A 11 -18.69 33.48 -28.43
C MET A 11 -18.91 32.82 -27.06
N PHE A 12 -20.03 32.10 -26.94
CA PHE A 12 -20.24 31.16 -25.85
C PHE A 12 -19.20 30.05 -25.99
N PHE A 13 -18.32 29.90 -25.00
CA PHE A 13 -17.58 28.65 -24.81
C PHE A 13 -18.61 27.58 -24.42
N VAL A 14 -19.01 26.77 -25.39
CA VAL A 14 -19.76 25.54 -25.16
C VAL A 14 -18.77 24.53 -24.61
N VAL A 15 -18.90 24.23 -23.31
CA VAL A 15 -18.28 23.05 -22.70
C VAL A 15 -18.97 21.83 -23.31
N LEU A 16 -18.28 21.16 -24.23
CA LEU A 16 -18.74 19.89 -24.78
C LEU A 16 -18.41 18.80 -23.76
N CYS A 17 -19.37 18.47 -22.88
CA CYS A 17 -19.30 17.25 -22.07
C CYS A 17 -19.34 16.04 -23.00
N ILE A 18 -18.18 15.46 -23.31
CA ILE A 18 -18.08 14.13 -23.90
C ILE A 18 -18.25 13.14 -22.75
N THR A 19 -19.46 12.62 -22.58
CA THR A 19 -19.72 11.45 -21.72
C THR A 19 -19.22 10.20 -22.45
N GLY A 20 -17.96 9.85 -22.24
CA GLY A 20 -17.41 8.54 -22.56
C GLY A 20 -17.38 7.68 -21.29
N VAL A 21 -18.08 6.55 -21.31
CA VAL A 21 -17.96 5.52 -20.28
C VAL A 21 -16.59 4.86 -20.48
N ALA A 22 -15.61 5.26 -19.68
CA ALA A 22 -14.28 4.65 -19.65
C ALA A 22 -13.99 4.14 -18.23
N ALA A 23 -13.50 2.90 -18.17
CA ALA A 23 -13.14 2.21 -16.94
C ALA A 23 -12.16 3.03 -16.09
N LEU A 24 -12.39 3.01 -14.78
CA LEU A 24 -11.61 3.72 -13.77
C LEU A 24 -10.19 3.14 -13.67
N ALA A 25 -9.27 3.63 -14.49
CA ALA A 25 -7.84 3.58 -14.20
C ALA A 25 -7.52 4.72 -13.23
N GLN A 26 -7.30 4.41 -11.96
CA GLN A 26 -6.65 5.33 -11.02
C GLN A 26 -5.20 5.53 -11.51
N GLY A 27 -4.98 6.58 -12.30
CA GLY A 27 -3.75 6.81 -13.06
C GLY A 27 -2.54 7.21 -12.22
N ALA A 28 -1.36 6.85 -12.72
CA ALA A 28 -0.04 7.21 -12.18
C ALA A 28 0.14 8.73 -11.96
N ASP A 29 0.99 9.10 -10.99
CA ASP A 29 1.28 10.49 -10.65
C ASP A 29 2.51 11.04 -11.38
N TYR A 30 2.29 11.96 -12.34
CA TYR A 30 3.36 12.59 -13.13
C TYR A 30 3.59 14.07 -12.77
N LYS A 31 2.97 14.56 -11.69
CA LYS A 31 3.09 15.97 -11.28
C LYS A 31 4.54 16.31 -10.89
N GLY A 32 5.02 17.45 -11.36
CA GLY A 32 6.39 17.90 -11.04
C GLY A 32 7.02 18.68 -12.19
N ILE A 33 8.31 18.97 -12.03
CA ILE A 33 9.16 19.54 -13.07
C ILE A 33 9.92 18.41 -13.72
N TRP A 34 9.66 18.22 -15.01
CA TRP A 34 10.42 17.32 -15.87
C TRP A 34 11.43 18.12 -16.68
N GLN A 35 12.62 17.56 -16.83
CA GLN A 35 13.72 18.17 -17.57
C GLN A 35 14.31 17.19 -18.56
N ASP A 36 14.93 17.69 -19.62
CA ASP A 36 15.76 16.84 -20.47
C ASP A 36 16.85 16.15 -19.66
N ASP A 37 17.10 14.88 -19.93
CA ASP A 37 18.13 14.09 -19.27
C ASP A 37 19.52 14.43 -19.83
N SER A 38 19.96 15.64 -19.49
CA SER A 38 21.19 16.27 -19.92
C SER A 38 21.96 16.81 -18.69
N PRO A 39 23.31 16.84 -18.73
CA PRO A 39 24.11 17.51 -17.70
C PRO A 39 23.81 19.01 -17.59
N THR A 40 23.29 19.62 -18.66
CA THR A 40 22.87 21.03 -18.70
C THR A 40 21.46 21.08 -19.29
N PRO A 41 20.42 20.86 -18.47
CA PRO A 41 19.03 20.85 -18.95
C PRO A 41 18.64 22.19 -19.57
N SER A 42 17.93 22.13 -20.69
CA SER A 42 17.42 23.29 -21.44
C SER A 42 15.94 23.20 -21.80
N HIS A 43 15.24 22.15 -21.36
CA HIS A 43 13.82 21.94 -21.54
C HIS A 43 13.19 21.70 -20.17
N ASN A 44 12.16 22.46 -19.84
CA ASN A 44 11.46 22.35 -18.56
C ASN A 44 9.97 22.16 -18.82
N PHE A 45 9.37 21.13 -18.24
CA PHE A 45 7.95 20.83 -18.33
C PHE A 45 7.36 20.81 -16.91
N TYR A 46 6.52 21.78 -16.59
CA TYR A 46 5.78 21.86 -15.34
C TYR A 46 4.45 21.15 -15.52
N ILE A 47 4.24 20.04 -14.82
CA ILE A 47 3.08 19.16 -15.01
C ILE A 47 2.19 19.18 -13.76
N GLN A 48 0.89 19.40 -13.95
CA GLN A 48 -0.13 19.30 -12.90
C GLN A 48 -1.41 18.65 -13.42
N HIS A 49 -1.99 17.75 -12.62
CA HIS A 49 -3.25 17.05 -12.91
C HIS A 49 -4.41 17.64 -12.08
N TYR A 50 -5.58 17.76 -12.70
CA TYR A 50 -6.78 18.33 -12.09
C TYR A 50 -7.96 17.35 -12.18
N GLU A 51 -8.77 17.31 -11.12
CA GLU A 51 -9.96 16.44 -11.05
C GLU A 51 -11.06 16.90 -12.01
N GLN A 52 -11.18 18.20 -12.23
CA GLN A 52 -12.15 18.76 -13.17
C GLN A 52 -11.77 18.39 -14.62
N GLY A 53 -12.43 17.37 -15.17
CA GLY A 53 -12.26 16.94 -16.56
C GLY A 53 -11.16 15.91 -16.83
N GLN A 54 -10.53 15.36 -15.77
CA GLN A 54 -9.35 14.47 -15.86
C GLN A 54 -8.19 15.10 -16.64
N SER A 55 -8.04 16.42 -16.52
CA SER A 55 -7.16 17.19 -17.38
C SER A 55 -5.79 17.40 -16.74
N THR A 56 -4.78 17.41 -17.59
CA THR A 56 -3.39 17.70 -17.26
C THR A 56 -3.01 18.99 -17.96
N VAL A 57 -2.42 19.92 -17.21
CA VAL A 57 -1.76 21.09 -17.76
C VAL A 57 -0.27 20.79 -17.80
N VAL A 58 0.34 21.03 -18.95
CA VAL A 58 1.80 21.11 -19.08
C VAL A 58 2.17 22.53 -19.47
N VAL A 59 3.03 23.17 -18.69
CA VAL A 59 3.68 24.43 -19.07
C VAL A 59 5.12 24.10 -19.47
N TYR A 60 5.52 24.52 -20.66
CA TYR A 60 6.83 24.24 -21.24
C TYR A 60 7.62 25.53 -21.45
N THR A 61 8.91 25.51 -21.11
CA THR A 61 9.85 26.59 -21.43
C THR A 61 11.27 26.07 -21.58
N ARG A 62 12.09 26.81 -22.35
CA ARG A 62 13.53 26.56 -22.47
C ARG A 62 14.40 27.55 -21.71
N ASP A 63 13.90 28.77 -21.55
CA ASP A 63 14.69 29.94 -21.15
C ASP A 63 14.03 30.73 -20.01
N ALA A 64 12.88 30.27 -19.50
CA ALA A 64 12.05 30.97 -18.53
C ALA A 64 11.55 32.35 -18.99
N ASN A 65 11.65 32.66 -20.29
CA ASN A 65 11.13 33.89 -20.91
C ASN A 65 10.01 33.58 -21.91
N THR A 66 10.13 32.47 -22.63
CA THR A 66 9.13 32.00 -23.60
C THR A 66 8.44 30.75 -23.05
N TYR A 67 7.11 30.81 -22.93
CA TYR A 67 6.31 29.72 -22.38
C TYR A 67 5.23 29.26 -23.35
N TYR A 68 4.95 27.97 -23.33
CA TYR A 68 3.83 27.35 -24.02
C TYR A 68 3.02 26.55 -23.01
N SER A 69 1.70 26.62 -23.10
CA SER A 69 0.81 25.82 -22.26
C SER A 69 0.05 24.82 -23.11
N PHE A 70 -0.18 23.64 -22.54
CA PHE A 70 -0.84 22.50 -23.16
C PHE A 70 -1.89 21.97 -22.20
N LEU A 71 -3.02 21.51 -22.73
CA LEU A 71 -4.11 20.95 -21.93
C LEU A 71 -4.68 19.71 -22.64
N SER A 72 -4.59 18.56 -21.97
CA SER A 72 -5.16 17.30 -22.43
C SER A 72 -5.26 16.32 -21.26
N ASN A 73 -5.89 15.18 -21.49
CA ASN A 73 -5.93 14.11 -20.50
C ASN A 73 -4.72 13.18 -20.70
N ILE A 74 -4.27 12.52 -19.64
CA ILE A 74 -3.29 11.43 -19.78
C ILE A 74 -4.04 10.12 -19.91
N SER A 75 -3.74 9.36 -20.95
CA SER A 75 -4.27 8.02 -21.17
C SER A 75 -3.15 7.06 -21.52
N ASN A 76 -3.11 5.90 -20.87
CA ASN A 76 -2.06 4.89 -21.07
C ASN A 76 -0.63 5.48 -20.96
N SER A 77 -0.40 6.30 -19.94
CA SER A 77 0.89 6.98 -19.70
C SER A 77 1.34 7.93 -20.83
N VAL A 78 0.41 8.38 -21.67
CA VAL A 78 0.68 9.33 -22.76
C VAL A 78 -0.09 10.63 -22.56
N PHE A 79 0.60 11.75 -22.70
CA PHE A 79 0.04 13.09 -22.84
C PHE A 79 0.23 13.56 -24.29
N ASP A 80 -0.84 14.02 -24.93
CA ASP A 80 -0.75 14.56 -26.29
C ASP A 80 -1.66 15.79 -26.43
N ALA A 81 -1.10 16.92 -26.83
CA ALA A 81 -1.83 18.16 -27.01
C ALA A 81 -1.13 19.16 -27.97
N PRO A 82 -1.88 19.95 -28.75
CA PRO A 82 -1.39 21.21 -29.29
C PRO A 82 -1.22 22.26 -28.18
N SER A 83 -0.34 23.24 -28.39
CA SER A 83 -0.23 24.41 -27.51
C SER A 83 -1.49 25.27 -27.59
N LEU A 84 -1.82 25.96 -26.50
CA LEU A 84 -3.06 26.73 -26.38
C LEU A 84 -3.00 28.13 -27.03
N ASP A 85 -1.86 28.53 -27.58
CA ASP A 85 -1.77 29.78 -28.32
C ASP A 85 -2.64 29.72 -29.60
N PRO A 86 -3.16 30.86 -30.12
CA PRO A 86 -4.08 30.86 -31.25
C PRO A 86 -3.55 30.22 -32.55
N GLY A 87 -2.23 30.08 -32.68
CA GLY A 87 -1.59 29.46 -33.82
C GLY A 87 -1.27 27.97 -33.63
N ASN A 88 -1.46 27.43 -32.42
CA ASN A 88 -0.96 26.13 -32.00
C ASN A 88 0.51 25.96 -32.45
N ALA A 89 1.36 26.94 -32.11
CA ALA A 89 2.73 27.00 -32.60
C ALA A 89 3.52 25.71 -32.34
N LEU A 90 3.23 25.02 -31.24
CA LEU A 90 3.82 23.73 -30.88
C LEU A 90 2.77 22.62 -30.75
N SER A 91 3.20 21.37 -30.93
CA SER A 91 2.52 20.19 -30.37
C SER A 91 3.46 19.43 -29.45
N LEU A 92 2.91 18.93 -28.35
CA LEU A 92 3.64 18.17 -27.34
C LEU A 92 3.04 16.77 -27.22
N HIS A 93 3.89 15.77 -27.41
CA HIS A 93 3.61 14.37 -27.11
C HIS A 93 4.59 13.91 -26.03
N VAL A 94 4.10 13.41 -24.89
CA VAL A 94 4.93 12.86 -23.83
C VAL A 94 4.50 11.43 -23.55
N THR A 95 5.44 10.50 -23.59
CA THR A 95 5.26 9.13 -23.13
C THR A 95 6.01 8.97 -21.82
N PHE A 96 5.29 8.77 -20.73
CA PHE A 96 5.87 8.45 -19.43
C PHE A 96 6.19 6.96 -19.39
N THR A 97 7.48 6.62 -19.32
CA THR A 97 7.94 5.24 -19.20
C THR A 97 8.00 4.78 -17.75
N SER A 98 8.13 5.72 -16.81
CA SER A 98 7.94 5.55 -15.37
C SER A 98 7.43 6.85 -14.73
N GLN A 99 7.31 6.90 -13.40
CA GLN A 99 7.02 8.16 -12.70
C GLN A 99 8.17 9.18 -12.76
N THR A 100 9.39 8.74 -13.07
CA THR A 100 10.59 9.57 -13.03
C THR A 100 11.29 9.70 -14.37
N ILE A 101 10.90 8.91 -15.39
CA ILE A 101 11.52 8.90 -16.71
C ILE A 101 10.42 8.86 -17.79
N GLY A 102 10.67 9.53 -18.91
CA GLY A 102 9.79 9.54 -20.07
C GLY A 102 10.50 10.05 -21.31
N ALA A 103 9.75 10.20 -22.39
CA ALA A 103 10.21 10.81 -23.63
C ALA A 103 9.20 11.86 -24.07
N ALA A 104 9.69 13.06 -24.38
CA ALA A 104 8.91 14.15 -24.96
C ALA A 104 9.26 14.32 -26.44
N SER A 105 8.26 14.54 -27.27
CA SER A 105 8.36 14.95 -28.66
C SER A 105 7.68 16.30 -28.83
N ILE A 106 8.44 17.30 -29.27
CA ILE A 106 7.96 18.65 -29.49
C ILE A 106 8.02 18.95 -30.98
N THR A 107 6.87 19.18 -31.60
CA THR A 107 6.78 19.59 -33.00
C THR A 107 6.55 21.09 -33.08
N ASP A 108 7.46 21.81 -33.73
CA ASP A 108 7.34 23.22 -34.08
C ASP A 108 6.69 23.37 -35.47
N HIS A 109 5.47 23.89 -35.48
CA HIS A 109 4.67 24.13 -36.69
C HIS A 109 4.98 25.47 -37.36
N THR A 110 5.79 26.32 -36.73
CA THR A 110 6.23 27.61 -37.29
C THR A 110 7.43 27.44 -38.22
N ALA A 111 8.19 26.36 -38.06
CA ALA A 111 9.27 25.96 -38.95
C ALA A 111 8.74 25.49 -40.32
N VAL A 112 9.50 25.74 -41.39
CA VAL A 112 9.15 25.31 -42.75
C VAL A 112 10.29 24.47 -43.34
N PRO A 113 10.15 23.13 -43.47
CA PRO A 113 9.02 22.31 -43.01
C PRO A 113 8.93 22.22 -41.47
N PRO A 114 7.76 21.84 -40.89
CA PRO A 114 7.64 21.61 -39.46
C PRO A 114 8.73 20.67 -38.94
N SER A 115 9.26 20.98 -37.76
CA SER A 115 10.41 20.28 -37.20
C SER A 115 10.07 19.65 -35.86
N THR A 116 10.48 18.40 -35.66
CA THR A 116 10.21 17.66 -34.41
C THR A 116 11.51 17.41 -33.66
N THR A 117 11.52 17.75 -32.37
CA THR A 117 12.62 17.46 -31.45
C THR A 117 12.18 16.39 -30.47
N ASN A 118 12.93 15.28 -30.39
CA ASN A 118 12.70 14.22 -29.42
C ASN A 118 13.70 14.32 -28.27
N ILE A 119 13.22 14.15 -27.05
CA ILE A 119 13.95 14.45 -25.83
C ILE A 119 13.64 13.36 -24.81
N ASN A 120 14.66 12.69 -24.27
CA ASN A 120 14.49 11.90 -23.07
C ASN A 120 14.36 12.84 -21.88
N ILE A 121 13.32 12.66 -21.07
CA ILE A 121 13.04 13.52 -19.93
C ILE A 121 13.07 12.71 -18.63
N LYS A 122 13.45 13.39 -17.55
CA LYS A 122 13.38 12.87 -16.19
C LYS A 122 12.68 13.85 -15.26
N ARG A 123 11.99 13.34 -14.24
CA ARG A 123 11.37 14.15 -13.18
C ARG A 123 12.48 14.67 -12.28
N ALA A 124 12.87 15.92 -12.49
CA ALA A 124 13.92 16.58 -11.72
C ALA A 124 13.42 17.02 -10.34
N PHE A 125 12.15 17.44 -10.25
CA PHE A 125 11.54 17.89 -8.99
C PHE A 125 10.12 17.35 -8.85
N GLU A 126 9.89 16.58 -7.79
CA GLU A 126 8.59 16.02 -7.47
C GLU A 126 7.67 17.09 -6.86
N ALA A 127 6.44 17.16 -7.36
CA ALA A 127 5.43 18.05 -6.82
C ALA A 127 4.89 17.53 -5.49
N ARG A 128 4.73 18.41 -4.52
CA ARG A 128 3.97 18.17 -3.30
C ARG A 128 2.62 18.87 -3.44
N VAL A 129 1.52 18.11 -3.48
CA VAL A 129 0.19 18.72 -3.50
C VAL A 129 -0.15 19.25 -2.12
N THR A 130 -0.44 20.54 -2.04
CA THR A 130 -0.82 21.26 -0.83
C THR A 130 -2.21 21.88 -0.97
N ASP A 131 -2.73 22.40 0.13
CA ASP A 131 -3.97 23.18 0.18
C ASP A 131 -3.95 24.46 -0.66
N ARG A 132 -2.79 24.92 -1.13
CA ARG A 132 -2.61 26.09 -2.01
C ARG A 132 -2.27 25.76 -3.46
N SER A 133 -1.80 24.54 -3.73
CA SER A 133 -1.57 24.06 -5.09
C SER A 133 -2.88 24.16 -5.92
N GLY A 134 -2.77 24.51 -7.19
CA GLY A 134 -3.92 24.63 -8.12
C GLY A 134 -3.86 25.81 -9.06
N ILE A 135 -4.96 26.02 -9.79
CA ILE A 135 -5.16 27.22 -10.62
C ILE A 135 -6.10 28.18 -9.89
N TRP A 136 -5.60 29.37 -9.66
CA TRP A 136 -6.27 30.50 -9.04
C TRP A 136 -6.66 31.51 -10.09
N LYS A 137 -7.83 32.13 -9.93
CA LYS A 137 -8.35 33.12 -10.87
C LYS A 137 -8.97 34.30 -10.16
N ASP A 138 -8.93 35.47 -10.79
CA ASP A 138 -9.76 36.59 -10.35
C ASP A 138 -11.23 36.38 -10.73
N ALA A 139 -12.13 37.15 -10.12
CA ALA A 139 -13.57 37.03 -10.38
C ALA A 139 -13.97 37.31 -11.85
N GLY A 140 -13.16 38.09 -12.58
CA GLY A 140 -13.37 38.41 -13.99
C GLY A 140 -12.84 37.36 -14.97
N ASN A 141 -12.11 36.34 -14.51
CA ASN A 141 -11.36 35.40 -15.35
C ASN A 141 -10.35 36.09 -16.30
N THR A 142 -9.85 37.26 -15.90
CA THR A 142 -8.83 38.02 -16.63
C THR A 142 -7.42 37.64 -16.21
N PHE A 143 -7.24 37.18 -14.98
CA PHE A 143 -5.98 36.78 -14.39
C PHE A 143 -6.07 35.31 -13.99
N SER A 144 -5.06 34.54 -14.36
CA SER A 144 -4.90 33.14 -13.96
C SER A 144 -3.53 32.92 -13.37
N MET A 145 -3.46 32.15 -12.28
CA MET A 145 -2.24 31.86 -11.55
C MET A 145 -2.17 30.38 -11.23
N TYR A 146 -1.19 29.71 -11.83
CA TYR A 146 -0.78 28.35 -11.53
C TYR A 146 0.10 28.35 -10.28
N VAL A 147 -0.20 27.49 -9.31
CA VAL A 147 0.57 27.31 -8.08
C VAL A 147 0.91 25.84 -7.91
N GLN A 148 2.19 25.54 -7.68
CA GLN A 148 2.65 24.19 -7.34
C GLN A 148 3.77 24.25 -6.30
N ASP A 149 3.63 23.45 -5.24
CA ASP A 149 4.69 23.21 -4.27
C ASP A 149 5.49 21.96 -4.64
N TYR A 150 6.72 21.89 -4.12
CA TYR A 150 7.66 20.80 -4.37
C TYR A 150 8.19 20.24 -3.06
N VAL A 151 8.65 18.99 -3.09
CA VAL A 151 9.24 18.29 -1.93
C VAL A 151 10.47 19.00 -1.36
N THR A 152 11.11 19.85 -2.16
CA THR A 152 12.23 20.73 -1.75
C THR A 152 11.79 21.94 -0.91
N ASN A 153 10.51 22.03 -0.54
CA ASN A 153 9.87 23.17 0.12
C ASN A 153 9.83 24.46 -0.73
N SER A 154 10.17 24.38 -2.01
CA SER A 154 9.97 25.47 -2.97
C SER A 154 8.53 25.51 -3.47
N THR A 155 8.09 26.70 -3.87
CA THR A 155 6.83 26.97 -4.55
C THR A 155 7.13 27.66 -5.87
N ILE A 156 6.49 27.21 -6.94
CA ILE A 156 6.45 27.91 -8.23
C ILE A 156 5.07 28.53 -8.39
N ILE A 157 5.06 29.82 -8.75
CA ILE A 157 3.88 30.53 -9.19
C ILE A 157 4.11 31.00 -10.62
N VAL A 158 3.18 30.68 -11.52
CA VAL A 158 3.16 31.21 -12.90
C VAL A 158 1.84 31.91 -13.11
N TYR A 159 1.86 33.18 -13.51
CA TYR A 159 0.65 33.90 -13.86
C TYR A 159 0.55 34.23 -15.35
N THR A 160 -0.68 34.41 -15.82
CA THR A 160 -0.98 34.88 -17.18
C THR A 160 -2.30 35.64 -17.22
N PHE A 161 -2.42 36.57 -18.16
CA PHE A 161 -3.67 37.27 -18.47
C PHE A 161 -4.39 36.70 -19.70
N ASP A 162 -3.65 36.06 -20.61
CA ASP A 162 -4.14 35.72 -21.94
C ASP A 162 -3.70 34.32 -22.42
N ALA A 163 -3.04 33.55 -21.56
CA ALA A 163 -2.39 32.28 -21.86
C ALA A 163 -1.33 32.34 -22.97
N LYS A 164 -0.79 33.54 -23.25
CA LYS A 164 0.31 33.77 -24.20
C LYS A 164 1.54 34.33 -23.51
N ALA A 165 1.35 35.36 -22.69
CA ALA A 165 2.41 35.92 -21.84
C ALA A 165 2.33 35.27 -20.46
N PHE A 166 3.46 34.77 -19.98
CA PHE A 166 3.57 34.10 -18.69
C PHE A 166 4.73 34.68 -17.92
N GLU A 167 4.50 34.90 -16.64
CA GLU A 167 5.53 35.37 -15.71
C GLU A 167 5.67 34.35 -14.58
N ALA A 168 6.90 33.91 -14.32
CA ALA A 168 7.20 32.84 -13.38
C ALA A 168 8.02 33.33 -12.19
N PHE A 169 7.68 32.81 -11.02
CA PHE A 169 8.25 33.19 -9.73
C PHE A 169 8.57 31.92 -8.93
N GLN A 170 9.70 31.91 -8.25
CA GLN A 170 10.10 30.81 -7.36
C GLN A 170 10.53 31.37 -6.01
N SER A 171 10.03 30.77 -4.92
CA SER A 171 10.47 31.08 -3.56
C SER A 171 10.02 29.97 -2.61
N THR A 172 10.39 30.07 -1.35
CA THR A 172 9.74 29.32 -0.26
C THR A 172 8.61 30.16 0.32
N ILE A 173 7.59 29.52 0.89
CA ILE A 173 6.50 30.23 1.56
C ILE A 173 6.83 30.38 3.04
N SER A 174 6.66 31.59 3.56
CA SER A 174 6.79 31.91 4.98
C SER A 174 5.42 32.26 5.56
N GLY A 175 4.94 31.46 6.51
CA GLY A 175 3.55 31.51 6.97
C GLY A 175 2.59 31.23 5.81
N ASN A 176 1.79 32.22 5.43
CA ASN A 176 0.85 32.15 4.31
C ASN A 176 1.26 33.01 3.10
N THR A 177 2.48 33.55 3.13
CA THR A 177 2.92 34.54 2.15
C THR A 177 4.02 33.96 1.27
N PHE A 178 3.81 34.06 -0.04
CA PHE A 178 4.81 33.90 -1.07
C PHE A 178 5.32 35.29 -1.47
N SER A 179 6.63 35.43 -1.65
CA SER A 179 7.23 36.63 -2.21
C SER A 179 8.45 36.27 -3.04
N SER A 180 8.55 36.79 -4.26
CA SER A 180 9.70 36.58 -5.13
C SER A 180 9.82 37.66 -6.22
N VAL A 181 11.00 37.70 -6.84
CA VAL A 181 11.26 38.43 -8.07
C VAL A 181 11.07 37.49 -9.26
N ASN A 182 10.67 38.04 -10.40
CA ASN A 182 10.50 37.31 -11.65
C ASN A 182 11.78 36.53 -12.02
N LEU A 183 11.61 35.27 -12.46
CA LEU A 183 12.72 34.38 -12.82
C LEU A 183 13.38 34.70 -14.17
N GLY A 184 12.65 35.32 -15.09
CA GLY A 184 13.11 35.68 -16.43
C GLY A 184 13.99 36.92 -16.39
N ASP A 185 13.39 38.09 -16.56
CA ASP A 185 14.12 39.36 -16.66
C ASP A 185 14.34 40.08 -15.32
N GLY A 186 13.70 39.61 -14.25
CA GLY A 186 13.78 40.20 -12.91
C GLY A 186 13.13 41.58 -12.79
N ALA A 187 12.29 42.00 -13.75
CA ALA A 187 11.72 43.35 -13.78
C ALA A 187 10.59 43.56 -12.76
N GLU A 188 9.91 42.50 -12.35
CA GLU A 188 8.76 42.54 -11.45
C GLU A 188 8.98 41.72 -10.17
N GLN A 189 8.39 42.16 -9.06
CA GLN A 189 8.22 41.37 -7.84
C GLN A 189 6.74 41.02 -7.63
N MET A 190 6.50 39.79 -7.19
CA MET A 190 5.20 39.30 -6.78
C MET A 190 5.17 39.05 -5.28
N SER A 191 4.06 39.39 -4.65
CA SER A 191 3.66 38.88 -3.34
C SER A 191 2.26 38.29 -3.41
N THR A 192 2.09 37.06 -2.92
CA THR A 192 0.80 36.39 -2.81
C THR A 192 0.55 36.00 -1.35
N GLU A 193 -0.61 36.37 -0.82
CA GLU A 193 -1.09 35.96 0.49
C GLU A 193 -2.25 34.98 0.33
N PHE A 194 -2.07 33.75 0.79
CA PHE A 194 -3.12 32.74 0.82
C PHE A 194 -3.95 32.90 2.11
N ALA A 195 -5.07 33.62 2.01
CA ALA A 195 -5.96 33.85 3.14
C ALA A 195 -6.68 32.56 3.61
N SER A 196 -6.92 31.63 2.68
CA SER A 196 -7.42 30.27 2.95
C SER A 196 -7.00 29.30 1.84
N SER A 197 -7.42 28.03 1.93
CA SER A 197 -7.24 27.03 0.87
C SER A 197 -7.97 27.35 -0.44
N THR A 198 -8.86 28.35 -0.45
CA THR A 198 -9.68 28.72 -1.63
C THR A 198 -9.67 30.20 -1.98
N THR A 199 -9.11 31.07 -1.13
CA THR A 199 -9.10 32.53 -1.33
C THR A 199 -7.73 33.13 -1.03
N GLY A 200 -7.31 34.12 -1.80
CA GLY A 200 -6.06 34.85 -1.56
C GLY A 200 -6.00 36.20 -2.27
N THR A 201 -4.92 36.92 -2.04
CA THR A 201 -4.62 38.19 -2.71
C THR A 201 -3.26 38.11 -3.37
N VAL A 202 -3.17 38.54 -4.63
CA VAL A 202 -1.90 38.65 -5.36
C VAL A 202 -1.63 40.12 -5.66
N ASN A 203 -0.38 40.53 -5.46
CA ASN A 203 0.13 41.86 -5.74
C ASN A 203 1.40 41.71 -6.59
N VAL A 204 1.48 42.45 -7.69
CA VAL A 204 2.67 42.52 -8.53
C VAL A 204 3.05 43.98 -8.73
N SER A 205 4.34 44.27 -8.65
CA SER A 205 4.89 45.61 -8.81
C SER A 205 6.30 45.57 -9.45
N PRO A 206 6.74 46.63 -10.14
CA PRO A 206 8.11 46.73 -10.64
C PRO A 206 9.16 46.68 -9.51
N VAL A 207 10.31 46.06 -9.78
CA VAL A 207 11.47 46.13 -8.87
C VAL A 207 12.15 47.49 -9.05
N SER A 208 12.36 48.24 -7.96
CA SER A 208 12.72 49.66 -7.96
C SER A 208 14.13 50.02 -8.47
N ALA A 209 14.83 49.14 -9.19
CA ALA A 209 16.14 49.46 -9.77
C ALA A 209 16.34 48.80 -11.14
N GLY A 210 16.27 49.62 -12.21
CA GLY A 210 17.14 49.45 -13.38
C GLY A 210 16.57 48.89 -14.68
N ALA A 211 15.30 48.47 -14.77
CA ALA A 211 14.73 48.03 -16.04
C ALA A 211 13.27 48.49 -16.20
N LEU A 212 13.07 49.75 -16.60
CA LEU A 212 11.83 50.16 -17.26
C LEU A 212 11.82 49.57 -18.67
N GLY A 213 11.68 48.25 -18.77
CA GLY A 213 11.09 47.63 -19.95
C GLY A 213 9.62 48.03 -20.03
N PRO A 214 9.02 48.12 -21.23
CA PRO A 214 7.62 48.55 -21.42
C PRO A 214 6.55 47.59 -20.86
N GLN A 215 6.91 46.67 -19.97
CA GLN A 215 6.07 45.57 -19.46
C GLN A 215 5.83 45.62 -17.93
N ALA A 216 6.56 46.43 -17.16
CA ALA A 216 6.44 46.39 -15.69
C ALA A 216 5.09 46.94 -15.21
N ASN A 217 4.19 46.06 -14.79
CA ASN A 217 2.82 46.37 -14.40
C ASN A 217 2.69 46.43 -12.87
N SER A 218 1.84 47.34 -12.40
CA SER A 218 1.39 47.34 -11.00
C SER A 218 -0.07 46.92 -10.96
N PHE A 219 -0.37 45.80 -10.32
CA PHE A 219 -1.74 45.31 -10.17
C PHE A 219 -1.94 44.54 -8.87
N SER A 220 -3.20 44.43 -8.47
CA SER A 220 -3.64 43.66 -7.31
C SER A 220 -4.97 42.97 -7.64
N PHE A 221 -5.05 41.67 -7.38
CA PHE A 221 -6.26 40.88 -7.56
C PHE A 221 -6.60 40.10 -6.31
N ASN A 222 -7.89 40.07 -5.98
CA ASN A 222 -8.45 39.02 -5.15
C ASN A 222 -8.65 37.78 -6.02
N VAL A 223 -8.09 36.65 -5.60
CA VAL A 223 -8.12 35.40 -6.35
C VAL A 223 -8.85 34.32 -5.57
N MET A 224 -9.58 33.48 -6.32
CA MET A 224 -10.22 32.28 -5.83
C MET A 224 -9.65 31.06 -6.56
N LYS A 225 -9.47 29.95 -5.83
CA LYS A 225 -9.04 28.71 -6.47
C LYS A 225 -10.16 28.17 -7.35
N ALA A 226 -9.91 28.11 -8.65
CA ALA A 226 -10.87 27.65 -9.65
C ALA A 226 -10.68 26.16 -9.98
N PHE A 227 -9.45 25.65 -9.92
CA PHE A 227 -9.13 24.26 -10.19
C PHE A 227 -8.25 23.69 -9.08
N PHE A 228 -8.64 22.52 -8.59
CA PHE A 228 -7.97 21.83 -7.50
C PHE A 228 -7.11 20.73 -8.11
N PRO A 229 -5.79 20.71 -7.82
CA PRO A 229 -4.96 19.61 -8.27
C PRO A 229 -5.40 18.37 -7.52
N THR A 230 -5.40 17.22 -8.19
CA THR A 230 -5.74 15.95 -7.55
C THR A 230 -4.74 15.72 -6.41
N PRO A 231 -5.15 15.78 -5.12
CA PRO A 231 -4.28 15.28 -4.06
C PRO A 231 -4.05 13.81 -4.38
N PRO A 232 -2.81 13.29 -4.27
CA PRO A 232 -2.65 11.86 -4.10
C PRO A 232 -3.60 11.46 -2.96
N SER A 233 -4.30 10.33 -3.06
CA SER A 233 -5.01 9.84 -1.89
C SER A 233 -3.94 9.57 -0.83
N THR A 234 -3.91 10.39 0.22
CA THR A 234 -3.02 10.19 1.36
C THR A 234 -3.73 9.41 2.45
N TYR A 235 -2.92 8.75 3.25
CA TYR A 235 -3.36 8.12 4.48
C TYR A 235 -3.81 9.17 5.51
N VAL A 236 -4.78 8.83 6.35
CA VAL A 236 -5.34 9.71 7.39
C VAL A 236 -5.35 9.08 8.79
N GLY A 237 -5.03 7.79 8.89
CA GLY A 237 -4.93 7.03 10.12
C GLY A 237 -6.27 6.53 10.68
N SER A 238 -6.22 5.38 11.34
CA SER A 238 -7.39 4.73 11.97
C SER A 238 -8.14 5.64 12.96
N ALA A 239 -7.42 6.55 13.63
CA ALA A 239 -8.02 7.54 14.53
C ALA A 239 -9.02 8.46 13.78
N THR A 240 -8.73 8.86 12.54
CA THR A 240 -9.66 9.62 11.70
C THR A 240 -10.88 8.77 11.34
N CYS A 241 -10.68 7.51 10.97
CA CYS A 241 -11.75 6.57 10.66
C CYS A 241 -12.72 6.38 11.86
N SER A 242 -12.17 6.34 13.08
CA SER A 242 -12.92 6.13 14.32
C SER A 242 -13.97 7.21 14.60
N GLN A 243 -13.80 8.42 14.06
CA GLN A 243 -14.74 9.53 14.25
C GLN A 243 -16.12 9.25 13.64
N CYS A 244 -16.17 8.44 12.58
CA CYS A 244 -17.41 8.03 11.90
C CYS A 244 -17.70 6.52 12.08
N HIS A 245 -16.67 5.69 12.29
CA HIS A 245 -16.76 4.23 12.37
C HIS A 245 -16.31 3.68 13.73
N SER A 246 -16.77 4.32 14.81
CA SER A 246 -16.32 4.03 16.18
C SER A 246 -16.48 2.57 16.60
N ALA A 247 -17.61 1.93 16.29
CA ALA A 247 -17.86 0.53 16.66
C ALA A 247 -16.89 -0.44 15.97
N LYS A 248 -16.64 -0.26 14.66
CA LYS A 248 -15.69 -1.09 13.92
C LYS A 248 -14.25 -0.85 14.39
N HIS A 249 -13.89 0.40 14.67
CA HIS A 249 -12.59 0.72 15.23
C HIS A 249 -12.37 0.10 16.62
N ALA A 250 -13.38 0.14 17.50
CA ALA A 250 -13.28 -0.43 18.84
C ALA A 250 -13.01 -1.95 18.80
N SER A 251 -13.78 -2.71 18.02
CA SER A 251 -13.55 -4.16 17.86
C SER A 251 -12.23 -4.46 17.15
N PHE A 252 -11.84 -3.62 16.18
CA PHE A 252 -10.57 -3.77 15.46
C PHE A 252 -9.35 -3.65 16.38
N LEU A 253 -9.41 -2.81 17.42
CA LEU A 253 -8.37 -2.71 18.45
C LEU A 253 -8.26 -3.98 19.32
N HIS A 254 -9.20 -4.91 19.24
CA HIS A 254 -9.08 -6.23 19.86
C HIS A 254 -8.52 -7.29 18.90
N THR A 255 -8.06 -6.92 17.70
CA THR A 255 -7.39 -7.81 16.76
C THR A 255 -5.86 -7.65 16.82
N GLY A 256 -5.12 -8.61 16.28
CA GLY A 256 -3.65 -8.52 16.20
C GLY A 256 -3.11 -7.61 15.09
N HIS A 257 -3.94 -7.24 14.12
CA HIS A 257 -3.55 -6.42 12.96
C HIS A 257 -2.89 -5.08 13.35
N PRO A 258 -3.50 -4.22 14.19
CA PRO A 258 -2.91 -2.93 14.53
C PRO A 258 -1.62 -3.04 15.36
N TYR A 259 -1.33 -4.21 15.93
CA TYR A 259 -0.19 -4.44 16.83
C TYR A 259 0.92 -5.28 16.21
N LYS A 260 0.80 -5.70 14.94
CA LYS A 260 1.78 -6.58 14.29
C LYS A 260 3.20 -6.02 14.33
N ILE A 261 3.34 -4.71 14.26
CA ILE A 261 4.55 -3.99 14.67
C ILE A 261 4.11 -2.81 15.54
N SER A 262 4.82 -2.57 16.64
CA SER A 262 4.54 -1.50 17.58
C SER A 262 5.81 -0.69 17.83
N LYS A 263 5.72 0.63 17.69
CA LYS A 263 6.87 1.52 17.95
C LYS A 263 7.15 1.56 19.45
N VAL A 264 8.42 1.47 19.81
CA VAL A 264 8.89 1.77 21.16
C VAL A 264 9.13 3.28 21.23
N ALA A 265 8.32 3.97 22.03
CA ALA A 265 8.42 5.41 22.24
C ALA A 265 8.94 5.68 23.64
N ASP A 266 9.82 6.67 23.78
CA ASP A 266 10.37 7.12 25.08
C ASP A 266 10.97 6.00 25.94
N ALA A 267 11.58 4.99 25.29
CA ALA A 267 12.13 3.79 25.93
C ALA A 267 11.11 3.01 26.79
N THR A 268 9.83 3.02 26.39
CA THR A 268 8.74 2.34 27.11
C THR A 268 8.20 1.12 26.37
N GLN A 269 7.94 0.05 27.14
CA GLN A 269 7.29 -1.17 26.65
C GLN A 269 5.91 -0.86 26.03
N PRO A 270 5.63 -1.28 24.79
CA PRO A 270 4.28 -1.23 24.21
C PRO A 270 3.29 -2.10 25.00
N THR A 271 2.02 -1.69 25.01
CA THR A 271 0.94 -2.44 25.69
C THR A 271 0.04 -3.13 24.68
N PHE A 272 -0.46 -4.31 25.06
CA PHE A 272 -1.37 -5.11 24.24
C PHE A 272 -2.65 -5.42 25.01
N PRO A 273 -3.80 -5.59 24.34
CA PRO A 273 -5.08 -5.77 25.04
C PRO A 273 -5.21 -7.10 25.81
N PHE A 274 -4.54 -8.17 25.36
CA PHE A 274 -4.77 -9.53 25.87
C PHE A 274 -3.50 -10.25 26.35
N THR A 275 -2.34 -9.66 26.12
CA THR A 275 -1.03 -10.26 26.41
C THR A 275 -0.16 -9.27 27.15
N ASP A 276 0.78 -9.80 27.93
CA ASP A 276 1.79 -9.03 28.63
C ASP A 276 3.18 -9.53 28.20
N ILE A 277 4.08 -8.60 27.94
CA ILE A 277 5.47 -8.87 27.55
C ILE A 277 6.48 -8.37 28.59
N THR A 278 6.02 -8.01 29.79
CA THR A 278 6.92 -7.67 30.91
C THR A 278 7.82 -8.85 31.25
N GLY A 279 9.13 -8.58 31.35
CA GLY A 279 10.14 -9.60 31.62
C GLY A 279 10.63 -10.37 30.38
N VAL A 280 10.00 -10.18 29.22
CA VAL A 280 10.33 -10.94 28.01
C VAL A 280 11.66 -10.51 27.40
N LEU A 281 11.98 -9.21 27.43
CA LEU A 281 13.23 -8.70 26.85
C LEU A 281 14.45 -9.22 27.63
N GLU A 282 14.32 -9.28 28.95
CA GLU A 282 15.36 -9.70 29.87
C GLU A 282 15.79 -11.16 29.63
N GLY A 283 14.83 -12.02 29.26
CA GLY A 283 15.06 -13.45 29.01
C GLY A 283 15.63 -13.78 27.64
N ILE A 284 15.83 -12.81 26.74
CA ILE A 284 16.55 -13.04 25.48
C ILE A 284 17.98 -13.48 25.80
N SER A 285 18.46 -14.54 25.17
CA SER A 285 19.86 -14.96 25.20
C SER A 285 20.34 -15.44 23.84
N ASP A 286 21.65 -15.61 23.73
CA ASP A 286 22.32 -16.27 22.61
C ASP A 286 23.37 -17.27 23.13
N ASP A 287 23.04 -17.94 24.25
CA ASP A 287 24.01 -18.65 25.09
C ASP A 287 24.15 -20.16 24.81
N LEU A 288 23.46 -20.70 23.81
CA LEU A 288 23.55 -22.12 23.44
C LEU A 288 24.73 -22.40 22.48
N ASP A 289 25.34 -21.37 21.87
CA ASP A 289 26.51 -21.50 20.99
C ASP A 289 27.85 -21.03 21.61
N GLY A 290 27.79 -20.42 22.81
CA GLY A 290 28.96 -19.93 23.54
C GLY A 290 29.42 -18.53 23.16
N THR A 291 28.63 -17.76 22.41
CA THR A 291 28.86 -16.34 22.18
C THR A 291 28.08 -15.48 23.21
N PRO A 292 28.56 -14.27 23.57
CA PRO A 292 27.96 -13.50 24.67
C PRO A 292 26.76 -12.63 24.29
N ALA A 293 26.35 -12.59 23.02
CA ALA A 293 25.43 -11.58 22.52
C ALA A 293 24.66 -12.12 21.30
N THR A 294 23.44 -11.61 21.10
CA THR A 294 22.67 -11.82 19.87
C THR A 294 23.50 -11.47 18.63
N ASP A 295 23.05 -11.92 17.46
CA ASP A 295 23.70 -11.65 16.16
C ASP A 295 23.62 -10.16 15.72
N ASN A 296 23.39 -9.21 16.61
CA ASN A 296 23.34 -7.78 16.33
C ASN A 296 24.68 -7.12 16.65
N SER A 297 25.16 -6.23 15.79
CA SER A 297 26.38 -5.44 16.05
C SER A 297 26.28 -4.55 17.29
N LEU A 298 25.06 -4.14 17.65
CA LEU A 298 24.78 -3.42 18.90
C LEU A 298 24.75 -4.34 20.13
N GLY A 299 24.77 -5.66 19.92
CA GLY A 299 24.60 -6.69 20.94
C GLY A 299 23.15 -6.89 21.36
N LYS A 300 22.98 -7.66 22.44
CA LYS A 300 21.68 -7.93 23.05
C LYS A 300 21.05 -6.62 23.56
N PRO A 301 19.77 -6.35 23.25
CA PRO A 301 19.03 -5.26 23.91
C PRO A 301 18.89 -5.50 25.42
N GLU A 302 19.35 -4.55 26.24
CA GLU A 302 19.27 -4.64 27.71
C GLU A 302 18.02 -3.94 28.26
N SER A 303 17.42 -3.05 27.47
CA SER A 303 16.22 -2.30 27.81
C SER A 303 15.44 -1.88 26.58
N TYR A 304 14.22 -1.36 26.77
CA TYR A 304 13.46 -0.74 25.68
C TYR A 304 14.10 0.55 25.13
N ALA A 305 15.18 1.07 25.73
CA ALA A 305 15.97 2.13 25.09
C ALA A 305 16.79 1.60 23.91
N ASP A 306 17.08 0.30 23.88
CA ASP A 306 17.87 -0.38 22.86
C ASP A 306 16.98 -1.05 21.79
N VAL A 307 15.67 -0.78 21.83
CA VAL A 307 14.67 -1.38 20.94
C VAL A 307 13.94 -0.26 20.19
N SER A 308 13.92 -0.33 18.86
CA SER A 308 13.16 0.63 18.04
C SER A 308 11.69 0.22 17.87
N TYR A 309 11.44 -1.07 17.66
CA TYR A 309 10.11 -1.63 17.44
C TYR A 309 9.97 -3.04 18.03
N VAL A 310 8.74 -3.39 18.41
CA VAL A 310 8.31 -4.75 18.76
C VAL A 310 7.57 -5.36 17.57
N ILE A 311 7.91 -6.60 17.20
CA ILE A 311 7.22 -7.37 16.15
C ILE A 311 6.36 -8.45 16.82
N GLY A 312 5.06 -8.43 16.56
CA GLY A 312 4.10 -9.31 17.22
C GLY A 312 3.73 -8.79 18.62
N GLY A 313 3.69 -9.69 19.61
CA GLY A 313 3.30 -9.33 20.97
C GLY A 313 1.83 -9.58 21.30
N PHE A 314 0.99 -9.85 20.31
CA PHE A 314 -0.46 -9.95 20.51
C PHE A 314 -1.00 -11.37 20.79
N GLY A 315 -0.42 -12.43 20.20
CA GLY A 315 -1.07 -13.76 20.21
C GLY A 315 -0.12 -14.94 20.33
N TRP A 316 0.71 -15.18 19.31
CA TRP A 316 1.55 -16.39 19.25
C TRP A 316 2.96 -16.18 19.79
N LYS A 317 3.57 -15.04 19.43
CA LYS A 317 4.97 -14.75 19.72
C LYS A 317 5.30 -13.27 19.65
N VAL A 318 6.44 -12.92 20.22
CA VAL A 318 7.03 -11.58 20.17
C VAL A 318 8.51 -11.64 19.83
N ARG A 319 8.96 -10.64 19.08
CA ARG A 319 10.35 -10.39 18.66
C ARG A 319 10.61 -8.89 18.66
N PHE A 320 11.87 -8.50 18.45
CA PHE A 320 12.30 -7.11 18.61
C PHE A 320 13.14 -6.65 17.41
N LEU A 321 13.11 -5.35 17.15
CA LEU A 321 14.10 -4.64 16.35
C LEU A 321 15.02 -3.86 17.28
N ASP A 322 16.33 -3.95 17.08
CA ASP A 322 17.32 -3.19 17.86
C ASP A 322 17.22 -1.67 17.58
N ALA A 323 18.05 -0.87 18.26
CA ALA A 323 18.04 0.59 18.13
C ALA A 323 18.39 1.10 16.72
N ASP A 324 19.08 0.31 15.90
CA ASP A 324 19.41 0.61 14.51
C ASP A 324 18.38 0.06 13.52
N GLY A 325 17.33 -0.60 14.01
CA GLY A 325 16.21 -1.13 13.23
C GLY A 325 16.46 -2.52 12.62
N TYR A 326 17.53 -3.22 13.00
CA TYR A 326 17.76 -4.59 12.59
C TYR A 326 16.95 -5.57 13.44
N ARG A 327 16.55 -6.69 12.84
CA ARG A 327 15.89 -7.79 13.57
C ARG A 327 16.86 -8.34 14.61
N VAL A 328 16.37 -8.54 15.83
CA VAL A 328 17.13 -9.26 16.86
C VAL A 328 17.09 -10.75 16.52
N THR A 329 18.26 -11.32 16.22
CA THR A 329 18.47 -12.68 15.70
C THR A 329 19.40 -13.47 16.62
N GLY A 330 19.23 -14.80 16.65
CA GLY A 330 19.98 -15.68 17.56
C GLY A 330 19.22 -16.96 17.94
N ASP A 331 19.73 -17.69 18.93
CA ASP A 331 19.21 -19.00 19.35
C ASP A 331 18.02 -18.95 20.35
N ALA A 332 17.87 -17.87 21.10
CA ALA A 332 16.81 -17.69 22.11
C ALA A 332 16.26 -16.24 22.13
N VAL A 333 15.89 -15.72 20.95
CA VAL A 333 15.48 -14.32 20.75
C VAL A 333 14.00 -14.13 20.40
N GLN A 334 13.25 -15.21 20.15
CA GLN A 334 11.80 -15.20 19.97
C GLN A 334 11.12 -15.82 21.19
N TYR A 335 10.19 -15.08 21.80
CA TYR A 335 9.37 -15.61 22.89
C TYR A 335 8.00 -16.08 22.39
N ASN A 336 7.59 -17.28 22.81
CA ASN A 336 6.34 -17.93 22.43
C ASN A 336 5.36 -17.93 23.60
N PHE A 337 4.16 -17.38 23.41
CA PHE A 337 3.20 -17.24 24.50
C PHE A 337 2.54 -18.56 24.92
N GLY A 338 2.41 -19.51 23.99
CA GLY A 338 1.65 -20.74 24.23
C GLY A 338 2.26 -21.66 25.30
N ASP A 339 3.59 -21.66 25.44
CA ASP A 339 4.33 -22.50 26.40
C ASP A 339 5.36 -21.71 27.22
N ALA A 340 5.40 -20.38 27.08
CA ALA A 340 6.34 -19.48 27.72
C ALA A 340 7.83 -19.80 27.42
N SER A 341 8.12 -20.31 26.23
CA SER A 341 9.49 -20.66 25.79
C SER A 341 10.16 -19.56 24.96
N TYR A 342 11.50 -19.58 24.95
CA TYR A 342 12.31 -18.90 23.94
C TYR A 342 12.73 -19.90 22.86
N SER A 343 12.84 -19.40 21.63
CA SER A 343 13.24 -20.20 20.47
C SER A 343 14.12 -19.38 19.52
N SER A 344 14.85 -20.09 18.67
CA SER A 344 15.71 -19.48 17.66
C SER A 344 14.92 -18.69 16.63
N TYR A 345 15.52 -17.59 16.15
CA TYR A 345 15.01 -16.82 15.04
C TYR A 345 16.19 -16.29 14.20
N GLU A 346 16.28 -16.78 12.95
CA GLU A 346 17.29 -16.38 11.96
C GLU A 346 18.74 -16.44 12.50
N ASN A 347 19.03 -17.41 13.38
CA ASN A 347 20.32 -17.58 14.02
C ASN A 347 21.49 -17.62 13.00
N GLY A 348 22.56 -16.91 13.31
CA GLY A 348 23.74 -16.69 12.47
C GLY A 348 23.57 -15.57 11.44
N SER A 349 22.42 -14.88 11.40
CA SER A 349 22.19 -13.75 10.49
C SER A 349 22.51 -12.44 11.17
N VAL A 350 23.71 -11.92 10.90
CA VAL A 350 24.18 -10.67 11.51
C VAL A 350 23.49 -9.45 10.90
N ASP A 351 23.03 -8.52 11.75
CA ASP A 351 22.38 -7.25 11.38
C ASP A 351 21.33 -7.44 10.28
N LEU A 352 20.38 -8.34 10.55
CA LEU A 352 19.39 -8.72 9.56
C LEU A 352 18.35 -7.61 9.38
N THR A 353 18.33 -7.00 8.19
CA THR A 353 17.43 -5.86 7.88
C THR A 353 15.95 -6.21 8.01
N PHE A 354 15.13 -5.24 8.42
CA PHE A 354 13.67 -5.35 8.40
C PHE A 354 13.11 -4.99 7.01
N ASN A 355 12.66 -6.03 6.30
CA ASN A 355 12.00 -5.92 4.99
C ASN A 355 10.54 -6.44 4.98
N CYS A 356 9.98 -6.74 6.16
CA CYS A 356 8.65 -7.37 6.28
C CYS A 356 7.48 -6.36 6.20
N GLY A 357 7.75 -5.11 5.83
CA GLY A 357 6.77 -4.03 5.95
C GLY A 357 5.56 -4.18 5.02
N ASN A 358 5.72 -4.86 3.87
CA ASN A 358 4.62 -5.20 2.94
C ASN A 358 3.38 -5.76 3.65
N CYS A 359 3.62 -6.64 4.63
CA CYS A 359 2.58 -7.41 5.31
C CYS A 359 2.40 -7.03 6.78
N HIS A 360 3.31 -6.22 7.34
CA HIS A 360 3.33 -5.90 8.77
C HIS A 360 3.10 -4.42 9.08
N THR A 361 2.97 -3.55 8.08
CA THR A 361 2.78 -2.10 8.24
C THR A 361 1.69 -1.55 7.32
N THR A 362 1.36 -0.27 7.47
CA THR A 362 0.43 0.44 6.58
C THR A 362 1.18 1.45 5.72
N GLY A 363 1.02 1.35 4.40
CA GLY A 363 1.68 2.25 3.46
C GLY A 363 3.17 2.00 3.31
N TRP A 364 3.61 0.74 3.34
CA TRP A 364 5.00 0.39 3.09
C TRP A 364 5.47 0.81 1.69
N ARG A 365 6.69 1.33 1.62
CA ARG A 365 7.49 1.49 0.41
C ARG A 365 8.90 0.98 0.70
N HIS A 366 9.38 0.06 -0.14
CA HIS A 366 10.74 -0.47 -0.05
C HIS A 366 11.77 0.64 -0.25
N TYR A 367 12.91 0.53 0.43
CA TYR A 367 14.01 1.43 0.21
C TYR A 367 14.60 1.19 -1.19
N ASP A 368 14.76 2.27 -1.94
CA ASP A 368 15.45 2.27 -3.21
C ASP A 368 16.15 3.62 -3.40
N GLN A 369 17.44 3.61 -3.71
CA GLN A 369 18.24 4.81 -3.75
C GLN A 369 17.71 5.88 -4.74
N VAL A 370 16.95 5.47 -5.75
CA VAL A 370 16.43 6.37 -6.79
C VAL A 370 14.95 6.68 -6.57
N SER A 371 14.12 5.66 -6.35
CA SER A 371 12.67 5.77 -6.34
C SER A 371 12.06 5.98 -4.95
N ASN A 372 12.76 5.56 -3.89
CA ASN A 372 12.37 5.82 -2.50
C ASN A 372 13.58 5.76 -1.54
N PRO A 373 14.36 6.86 -1.41
CA PRO A 373 15.59 6.86 -0.60
C PRO A 373 15.30 6.91 0.92
N ASN A 374 14.06 6.71 1.34
CA ASN A 374 13.65 6.84 2.73
C ASN A 374 13.73 5.49 3.45
N ARG A 375 14.32 5.50 4.64
CA ARG A 375 14.25 4.42 5.62
C ARG A 375 13.44 4.90 6.80
N GLN A 376 12.63 4.03 7.39
CA GLN A 376 11.79 4.39 8.53
C GLN A 376 12.65 4.98 9.64
N ASP A 377 12.29 6.17 10.11
CA ASP A 377 12.99 6.92 11.16
C ASP A 377 14.50 7.18 10.91
N GLY A 378 14.96 7.02 9.67
CA GLY A 378 16.38 7.11 9.32
C GLY A 378 17.23 5.93 9.80
N LEU A 379 16.60 4.85 10.25
CA LEU A 379 17.26 3.66 10.79
C LEU A 379 17.92 2.85 9.67
N PRO A 380 19.21 2.49 9.79
CA PRO A 380 19.92 1.76 8.74
C PRO A 380 19.36 0.34 8.52
N GLY A 381 18.87 -0.31 9.56
CA GLY A 381 18.28 -1.65 9.49
C GLY A 381 16.89 -1.71 8.85
N MET A 382 16.25 -0.57 8.60
CA MET A 382 14.93 -0.51 7.96
C MET A 382 15.05 -0.47 6.44
N ASP A 383 14.58 -1.50 5.74
CA ASP A 383 14.67 -1.59 4.27
C ASP A 383 13.47 -0.96 3.54
N GLY A 384 12.98 0.14 4.11
CA GLY A 384 11.85 0.89 3.61
C GLY A 384 11.24 1.78 4.67
N ALA A 385 10.14 2.43 4.32
CA ALA A 385 9.40 3.34 5.19
C ALA A 385 7.90 3.06 5.09
N PHE A 386 7.14 3.41 6.12
CA PHE A 386 5.70 3.25 6.17
C PHE A 386 5.02 4.47 6.79
N GLU A 387 3.71 4.59 6.59
CA GLU A 387 2.91 5.65 7.20
C GLU A 387 2.56 5.32 8.66
N PHE A 388 2.08 4.10 8.90
CA PHE A 388 1.67 3.66 10.23
C PHE A 388 2.20 2.28 10.59
N THR A 389 2.49 2.10 11.88
CA THR A 389 2.79 0.80 12.46
C THR A 389 1.56 -0.11 12.43
N GLY A 390 1.79 -1.39 12.20
CA GLY A 390 0.76 -2.40 12.12
C GLY A 390 -0.07 -2.30 10.84
N ILE A 391 -1.00 -3.24 10.70
CA ILE A 391 -2.01 -3.25 9.64
C ILE A 391 -3.18 -2.42 10.15
N GLN A 392 -3.29 -1.17 9.67
CA GLN A 392 -4.34 -0.22 10.04
C GLN A 392 -5.50 -0.28 9.03
N CYS A 393 -6.59 0.47 9.26
CA CYS A 393 -7.77 0.48 8.40
C CYS A 393 -7.42 0.64 6.91
N GLU A 394 -6.50 1.56 6.63
CA GLU A 394 -6.12 1.94 5.28
C GLU A 394 -5.19 0.93 4.58
N SER A 395 -4.66 -0.07 5.29
CA SER A 395 -4.01 -1.21 4.62
C SER A 395 -5.01 -1.98 3.77
N CYS A 396 -6.21 -2.26 4.29
CA CYS A 396 -7.23 -3.01 3.55
C CYS A 396 -8.17 -2.11 2.72
N HIS A 397 -8.38 -0.87 3.17
CA HIS A 397 -9.32 0.06 2.54
C HIS A 397 -8.65 1.04 1.56
N GLY A 398 -7.32 1.10 1.53
CA GLY A 398 -6.54 2.09 0.79
C GLY A 398 -6.52 3.43 1.50
N ALA A 399 -5.72 4.36 0.97
CA ALA A 399 -5.61 5.71 1.50
C ALA A 399 -6.98 6.44 1.48
N GLY A 400 -7.39 6.97 2.63
CA GLY A 400 -8.76 7.39 2.90
C GLY A 400 -9.02 8.90 2.86
N SER A 401 -8.02 9.74 2.58
CA SER A 401 -8.19 11.21 2.55
C SER A 401 -9.33 11.68 1.64
N LYS A 402 -9.50 11.08 0.47
CA LYS A 402 -10.62 11.42 -0.44
C LYS A 402 -11.96 11.07 0.17
N HIS A 403 -12.10 9.89 0.75
CA HIS A 403 -13.32 9.47 1.43
C HIS A 403 -13.70 10.41 2.58
N VAL A 404 -12.74 10.78 3.41
CA VAL A 404 -12.96 11.70 4.53
C VAL A 404 -13.35 13.10 4.06
N THR A 405 -12.61 13.67 3.11
CA THR A 405 -12.82 15.05 2.62
C THR A 405 -14.08 15.20 1.77
N THR A 406 -14.62 14.11 1.24
CA THR A 406 -15.89 14.06 0.50
C THR A 406 -17.08 13.67 1.39
N ASN A 407 -16.98 13.91 2.70
CA ASN A 407 -18.05 13.64 3.66
C ASN A 407 -18.49 12.17 3.68
N GLY A 408 -17.53 11.25 3.57
CA GLY A 408 -17.77 9.81 3.66
C GLY A 408 -18.33 9.18 2.38
N ASP A 409 -18.05 9.73 1.20
CA ASP A 409 -18.46 9.11 -0.06
C ASP A 409 -17.85 7.70 -0.18
N LYS A 410 -18.72 6.69 -0.21
CA LYS A 410 -18.34 5.28 -0.27
C LYS A 410 -17.66 4.90 -1.58
N SER A 411 -17.81 5.70 -2.64
CA SER A 411 -17.12 5.48 -3.91
C SER A 411 -15.63 5.80 -3.85
N GLN A 412 -15.20 6.55 -2.83
CA GLN A 412 -13.82 7.02 -2.65
C GLN A 412 -13.00 6.12 -1.70
N ILE A 413 -13.53 4.97 -1.30
CA ILE A 413 -12.84 4.01 -0.43
C ILE A 413 -13.14 2.58 -0.87
N THR A 414 -12.16 1.69 -0.74
CA THR A 414 -12.36 0.28 -1.07
C THR A 414 -13.12 -0.41 0.04
N ARG A 415 -14.15 -1.20 -0.28
CA ARG A 415 -14.86 -2.01 0.72
C ARG A 415 -14.23 -3.40 0.90
N VAL A 416 -13.81 -4.01 -0.20
CA VAL A 416 -13.17 -5.34 -0.23
C VAL A 416 -11.99 -5.23 -1.19
N ALA A 417 -10.78 -5.31 -0.64
CA ALA A 417 -9.55 -5.26 -1.43
C ALA A 417 -9.50 -6.40 -2.44
N GLN A 418 -8.97 -6.10 -3.63
CA GLN A 418 -8.60 -7.10 -4.62
C GLN A 418 -7.08 -7.20 -4.66
N PRO A 419 -6.51 -8.38 -4.96
CA PRO A 419 -5.06 -8.56 -5.01
C PRO A 419 -4.43 -7.58 -6.00
N ARG A 420 -3.42 -6.83 -5.56
CA ARG A 420 -2.68 -5.90 -6.41
C ARG A 420 -1.88 -6.62 -7.50
N THR A 421 -1.90 -6.06 -8.70
CA THR A 421 -1.14 -6.57 -9.84
C THR A 421 0.30 -6.06 -9.84
N THR A 422 1.20 -6.66 -10.63
CA THR A 422 2.55 -6.12 -10.86
C THR A 422 2.50 -4.68 -11.40
N ASP A 423 1.50 -4.33 -12.21
CA ASP A 423 1.30 -2.95 -12.68
C ASP A 423 0.88 -2.01 -11.55
N ASP A 424 0.06 -2.46 -10.60
CA ASP A 424 -0.26 -1.66 -9.40
C ASP A 424 1.00 -1.40 -8.57
N PHE A 425 1.88 -2.39 -8.41
CA PHE A 425 3.15 -2.22 -7.69
C PHE A 425 4.18 -1.38 -8.45
N ALA A 426 4.16 -1.40 -9.78
CA ALA A 426 5.02 -0.53 -10.59
C ALA A 426 4.72 0.96 -10.36
N VAL A 427 3.51 1.28 -9.91
CA VAL A 427 3.13 2.63 -9.48
C VAL A 427 3.39 2.77 -7.98
N ASP A 428 4.51 3.43 -7.67
CA ASP A 428 4.86 3.80 -6.30
C ASP A 428 4.87 2.64 -5.30
N MET A 429 5.27 1.44 -5.74
CA MET A 429 5.30 0.25 -4.87
C MET A 429 3.91 -0.11 -4.31
N GLY A 430 2.84 0.28 -5.01
CA GLY A 430 1.46 0.07 -4.58
C GLY A 430 1.03 0.97 -3.42
N TYR A 431 1.76 2.06 -3.13
CA TYR A 431 1.43 3.00 -2.07
C TYR A 431 0.03 3.63 -2.28
N GLY A 432 -0.76 3.69 -1.20
CA GLY A 432 -2.13 4.21 -1.19
C GLY A 432 -3.18 3.25 -1.71
N LYS A 433 -2.79 2.13 -2.33
CA LYS A 433 -3.71 1.08 -2.79
C LYS A 433 -4.12 0.17 -1.63
N PRO A 434 -5.37 -0.34 -1.63
CA PRO A 434 -5.80 -1.38 -0.70
C PRO A 434 -5.03 -2.68 -0.94
N VAL A 435 -4.73 -3.40 0.13
CA VAL A 435 -4.02 -4.68 0.17
C VAL A 435 -5.02 -5.80 0.45
N ALA A 436 -5.05 -6.83 -0.40
CA ALA A 436 -5.91 -7.99 -0.20
C ALA A 436 -5.35 -8.96 0.85
N CYS A 437 -6.25 -9.70 1.50
CA CYS A 437 -5.87 -10.74 2.47
C CYS A 437 -4.84 -11.72 1.89
N SER A 438 -4.99 -12.06 0.61
CA SER A 438 -4.12 -12.99 -0.13
C SER A 438 -2.71 -12.50 -0.36
N GLU A 439 -2.44 -11.20 -0.19
CA GLU A 439 -1.11 -10.63 -0.37
C GLU A 439 -0.25 -10.77 0.89
N CYS A 440 -0.89 -10.92 2.07
CA CYS A 440 -0.20 -11.02 3.36
C CYS A 440 -0.38 -12.37 4.04
N HIS A 441 -1.56 -12.99 3.94
CA HIS A 441 -1.83 -14.31 4.49
C HIS A 441 -1.39 -15.43 3.55
N THR A 442 -0.25 -15.25 2.89
CA THR A 442 0.40 -16.24 2.03
C THR A 442 1.90 -16.29 2.35
N ARG A 443 2.57 -17.39 2.00
CA ARG A 443 4.03 -17.45 2.04
C ARG A 443 4.64 -17.63 0.65
N ASP A 444 4.27 -18.72 -0.01
CA ASP A 444 4.78 -19.01 -1.36
C ASP A 444 4.20 -18.05 -2.41
N GLY A 445 3.11 -17.35 -2.08
CA GLY A 445 2.48 -16.32 -2.90
C GLY A 445 2.86 -14.88 -2.55
N GLU A 446 3.76 -14.65 -1.59
CA GLU A 446 4.20 -13.31 -1.22
C GLU A 446 4.99 -12.69 -2.38
N LYS A 447 4.55 -11.52 -2.85
CA LYS A 447 5.24 -10.77 -3.91
C LYS A 447 6.24 -9.81 -3.29
N ASP A 448 7.49 -9.86 -3.75
CA ASP A 448 8.55 -9.02 -3.17
C ASP A 448 9.24 -8.09 -4.19
N TYR A 449 9.75 -6.96 -3.69
CA TYR A 449 10.51 -5.98 -4.48
C TYR A 449 11.85 -6.58 -4.94
N PRO A 450 12.39 -6.20 -6.11
CA PRO A 450 11.86 -5.23 -7.09
C PRO A 450 10.91 -5.80 -8.13
N ALA A 451 10.81 -7.12 -8.24
CA ALA A 451 10.06 -7.76 -9.34
C ALA A 451 8.55 -7.82 -9.08
N TYR A 452 8.13 -7.77 -7.82
CA TYR A 452 6.76 -8.02 -7.36
C TYR A 452 6.18 -9.31 -7.97
N LYS A 453 7.00 -10.36 -7.90
CA LYS A 453 6.65 -11.73 -8.27
C LYS A 453 6.92 -12.66 -7.10
N SER A 454 5.99 -13.56 -6.87
CA SER A 454 6.08 -14.56 -5.81
C SER A 454 6.88 -15.80 -6.23
N PRO A 455 7.43 -16.56 -5.26
CA PRO A 455 8.04 -17.87 -5.52
C PRO A 455 7.11 -18.82 -6.29
N TYR A 456 5.82 -18.84 -5.98
CA TYR A 456 4.80 -19.60 -6.71
C TYR A 456 4.72 -19.20 -8.18
N GLU A 457 4.58 -17.90 -8.46
CA GLU A 457 4.47 -17.39 -9.82
C GLU A 457 5.70 -17.73 -10.65
N ASN A 458 6.89 -17.61 -10.06
CA ASN A 458 8.14 -17.97 -10.72
C ASN A 458 8.19 -19.47 -11.02
N ALA A 459 7.80 -20.33 -10.07
CA ALA A 459 7.82 -21.78 -10.25
C ALA A 459 6.77 -22.27 -11.26
N ALA A 460 5.59 -21.63 -11.31
CA ALA A 460 4.48 -22.03 -12.16
C ALA A 460 4.43 -21.31 -13.52
N GLY A 461 5.29 -20.31 -13.74
CA GLY A 461 5.27 -19.49 -14.96
C GLY A 461 4.04 -18.58 -15.03
N LEU A 462 3.56 -18.10 -13.88
CA LEU A 462 2.35 -17.28 -13.75
C LEU A 462 2.72 -15.81 -13.48
N THR A 463 1.70 -14.95 -13.47
CA THR A 463 1.78 -13.55 -13.07
C THR A 463 0.40 -13.13 -12.55
N ASP A 464 0.38 -12.25 -11.56
CA ASP A 464 -0.80 -11.75 -10.86
C ASP A 464 -1.69 -12.83 -10.25
N SER A 465 -1.05 -13.87 -9.71
CA SER A 465 -1.73 -14.95 -9.00
C SER A 465 -1.91 -14.59 -7.52
N PRO A 466 -3.12 -14.72 -6.95
CA PRO A 466 -3.33 -14.51 -5.53
C PRO A 466 -2.91 -15.76 -4.73
N GLY A 467 -2.07 -15.56 -3.72
CA GLY A 467 -1.55 -16.64 -2.89
C GLY A 467 -0.58 -17.58 -3.63
N GLY A 468 -0.27 -18.71 -3.02
CA GLY A 468 0.70 -19.69 -3.50
C GLY A 468 0.40 -21.12 -3.06
N ARG A 469 1.43 -21.97 -3.11
CA ARG A 469 1.37 -23.33 -2.56
C ARG A 469 1.43 -23.30 -1.04
N ILE A 470 0.91 -24.34 -0.40
CA ILE A 470 0.87 -24.45 1.06
C ILE A 470 2.26 -24.81 1.57
N GLN A 471 3.04 -23.82 2.03
CA GLN A 471 4.40 -24.06 2.52
C GLN A 471 4.38 -24.89 3.82
N ALA A 472 5.31 -25.83 3.93
CA ALA A 472 5.45 -26.70 5.08
C ALA A 472 6.92 -26.86 5.49
N GLY A 473 7.12 -27.34 6.72
CA GLY A 473 8.43 -27.64 7.28
C GLY A 473 8.28 -28.37 8.62
N GLY A 474 9.19 -29.31 8.91
CA GLY A 474 9.15 -30.07 10.17
C GLY A 474 7.90 -30.92 10.35
N GLY A 475 7.26 -31.36 9.26
CA GLY A 475 6.03 -32.17 9.34
C GLY A 475 4.75 -31.40 9.66
N LEU A 476 4.79 -30.06 9.59
CA LEU A 476 3.64 -29.18 9.79
C LEU A 476 3.58 -28.11 8.69
N ILE A 477 2.39 -27.53 8.48
CA ILE A 477 2.23 -26.32 7.65
C ILE A 477 2.89 -25.15 8.39
N SER A 478 3.65 -24.35 7.65
CA SER A 478 4.46 -23.27 8.22
C SER A 478 3.68 -21.96 8.35
N HIS A 479 3.82 -21.33 9.52
CA HIS A 479 3.33 -19.98 9.85
C HIS A 479 1.80 -19.81 9.88
N HIS A 480 1.30 -18.58 10.09
CA HIS A 480 -0.13 -18.30 10.36
C HIS A 480 -0.88 -17.70 9.18
N GLU A 481 -0.36 -17.89 7.97
CA GLU A 481 -0.82 -17.30 6.73
C GLU A 481 -1.71 -18.32 5.98
N GLN A 482 -3.01 -18.39 6.31
CA GLN A 482 -3.87 -19.51 5.87
C GLN A 482 -4.56 -19.33 4.51
N TYR A 483 -4.25 -18.30 3.72
CA TYR A 483 -4.88 -18.11 2.41
C TYR A 483 -4.52 -19.24 1.44
N ASP A 484 -3.26 -19.70 1.47
CA ASP A 484 -2.77 -20.77 0.59
C ASP A 484 -3.51 -22.08 0.85
N GLU A 485 -3.80 -22.37 2.13
CA GLU A 485 -4.61 -23.51 2.56
C GLU A 485 -6.04 -23.42 2.02
N LEU A 486 -6.66 -22.25 2.11
CA LEU A 486 -8.02 -22.04 1.63
C LEU A 486 -8.12 -22.23 0.11
N VAL A 487 -7.17 -21.67 -0.65
CA VAL A 487 -7.12 -21.79 -2.12
C VAL A 487 -6.73 -23.20 -2.54
N GLY A 488 -5.90 -23.89 -1.76
CA GLY A 488 -5.55 -25.30 -1.95
C GLY A 488 -4.92 -25.59 -3.30
N ILE A 489 -3.74 -25.03 -3.58
CA ILE A 489 -2.94 -25.38 -4.76
C ILE A 489 -2.33 -26.77 -4.56
N ASN A 490 -2.46 -27.65 -5.56
CA ASN A 490 -1.76 -28.94 -5.52
C ASN A 490 -0.32 -28.75 -6.00
N PRO A 491 0.71 -29.02 -5.17
CA PRO A 491 2.10 -28.81 -5.57
C PRO A 491 2.54 -29.69 -6.75
N ASN A 492 1.92 -30.86 -6.98
CA ASN A 492 2.24 -31.73 -8.12
C ASN A 492 1.73 -31.19 -9.46
N ASN A 493 0.81 -30.21 -9.43
CA ASN A 493 0.27 -29.58 -10.62
C ASN A 493 -0.09 -28.12 -10.33
N ALA A 494 0.92 -27.36 -9.89
CA ALA A 494 0.72 -26.01 -9.37
C ALA A 494 0.12 -25.04 -10.40
N ALA A 495 0.40 -25.25 -11.70
CA ALA A 495 -0.13 -24.47 -12.81
C ALA A 495 -1.63 -24.68 -13.07
N ALA A 496 -2.24 -25.75 -12.55
CA ALA A 496 -3.69 -25.96 -12.65
C ALA A 496 -4.49 -25.02 -11.71
N GLY A 497 -3.80 -24.32 -10.80
CA GLY A 497 -4.40 -23.41 -9.85
C GLY A 497 -5.17 -24.13 -8.73
N SER A 498 -6.14 -23.43 -8.15
CA SER A 498 -6.91 -23.89 -6.99
C SER A 498 -7.64 -25.22 -7.26
N THR A 499 -7.44 -26.20 -6.38
CA THR A 499 -8.18 -27.47 -6.38
C THR A 499 -9.62 -27.36 -5.88
N ARG A 500 -10.04 -26.18 -5.40
CA ARG A 500 -11.38 -25.99 -4.86
C ARG A 500 -12.44 -26.05 -5.96
N GLY A 501 -13.54 -26.74 -5.64
CA GLY A 501 -14.62 -26.99 -6.58
C GLY A 501 -15.35 -25.71 -7.01
N PRO A 502 -16.11 -25.75 -8.12
CA PRO A 502 -16.86 -24.60 -8.61
C PRO A 502 -17.83 -24.02 -7.59
N GLY A 503 -18.45 -24.85 -6.73
CA GLY A 503 -19.35 -24.39 -5.66
C GLY A 503 -18.65 -23.54 -4.59
N PHE A 504 -17.41 -23.88 -4.23
CA PHE A 504 -16.60 -23.09 -3.30
C PHE A 504 -16.20 -21.74 -3.92
N LYS A 505 -15.79 -21.77 -5.19
CA LYS A 505 -15.41 -20.57 -5.96
C LYS A 505 -16.63 -19.68 -6.26
N SER A 506 -17.79 -20.25 -6.58
CA SER A 506 -19.03 -19.53 -6.94
C SER A 506 -19.75 -18.94 -5.74
N ALA A 507 -19.62 -19.56 -4.56
CA ALA A 507 -20.06 -18.99 -3.28
C ALA A 507 -19.22 -17.77 -2.85
N LYS A 508 -18.15 -17.43 -3.60
CA LYS A 508 -17.19 -16.38 -3.25
C LYS A 508 -16.69 -16.54 -1.80
N LEU A 509 -16.53 -17.79 -1.35
CA LEU A 509 -15.95 -18.10 -0.04
C LEU A 509 -14.50 -17.60 -0.05
N THR A 510 -14.36 -16.38 0.44
CA THR A 510 -13.14 -15.69 0.80
C THR A 510 -13.06 -15.68 2.32
N CYS A 511 -11.97 -15.17 2.89
CA CYS A 511 -11.80 -15.07 4.35
C CYS A 511 -13.03 -14.41 5.02
N ILE A 512 -13.55 -13.33 4.42
CA ILE A 512 -14.69 -12.56 4.94
C ILE A 512 -16.07 -13.23 4.72
N GLY A 513 -16.10 -14.40 4.05
CA GLY A 513 -17.31 -15.22 3.97
C GLY A 513 -17.61 -15.94 5.29
N CYS A 514 -16.56 -16.22 6.07
CA CYS A 514 -16.67 -16.86 7.38
C CYS A 514 -16.24 -15.95 8.53
N HIS A 515 -15.39 -14.95 8.27
CA HIS A 515 -14.84 -14.09 9.31
C HIS A 515 -15.36 -12.65 9.23
N GLU A 516 -15.59 -12.04 10.39
CA GLU A 516 -15.69 -10.58 10.51
C GLU A 516 -14.27 -10.01 10.61
N PRO A 517 -13.78 -9.27 9.59
CA PRO A 517 -12.38 -8.86 9.54
C PRO A 517 -11.98 -7.82 10.59
N HIS A 518 -12.94 -7.19 11.26
CA HIS A 518 -12.68 -6.25 12.34
C HIS A 518 -12.77 -6.88 13.73
N ALA A 519 -13.14 -8.16 13.85
CA ALA A 519 -13.30 -8.84 15.13
C ALA A 519 -12.23 -9.92 15.30
N THR A 520 -11.81 -10.14 16.54
CA THR A 520 -10.81 -11.14 16.87
C THR A 520 -11.37 -12.53 16.78
N THR A 521 -10.59 -13.48 16.26
CA THR A 521 -10.90 -14.92 16.29
C THR A 521 -10.20 -15.63 17.44
N LEU A 522 -9.02 -15.13 17.85
CA LEU A 522 -8.21 -15.74 18.91
C LEU A 522 -8.78 -15.45 20.31
N TYR A 523 -9.29 -14.24 20.52
CA TYR A 523 -9.81 -13.78 21.81
C TYR A 523 -11.31 -13.52 21.79
N GLN A 524 -12.05 -14.11 20.84
CA GLN A 524 -13.49 -13.86 20.67
C GLN A 524 -14.33 -14.16 21.92
N GLU A 525 -13.90 -15.13 22.74
CA GLU A 525 -14.61 -15.52 23.98
C GLU A 525 -14.38 -14.56 25.14
N THR A 526 -13.34 -13.70 25.07
CA THR A 526 -12.94 -12.80 26.16
C THR A 526 -12.96 -11.32 25.77
N SER A 527 -12.99 -10.98 24.49
CA SER A 527 -13.01 -9.59 24.01
C SER A 527 -14.29 -8.84 24.33
N GLY A 528 -15.42 -9.56 24.40
CA GLY A 528 -16.76 -8.97 24.56
C GLY A 528 -17.32 -8.33 23.28
N ASP A 529 -16.66 -8.51 22.13
CA ASP A 529 -17.14 -8.07 20.82
C ASP A 529 -18.05 -9.12 20.16
N ASP A 530 -18.62 -8.76 19.00
CA ASP A 530 -19.20 -9.76 18.09
C ASP A 530 -18.13 -10.80 17.68
N PRO A 531 -18.50 -12.09 17.52
CA PRO A 531 -17.53 -13.14 17.19
C PRO A 531 -16.77 -12.88 15.88
N GLY A 532 -15.45 -13.11 15.89
CA GLY A 532 -14.63 -13.08 14.67
C GLY A 532 -14.98 -14.17 13.68
N VAL A 533 -15.56 -15.29 14.12
CA VAL A 533 -16.20 -16.30 13.27
C VAL A 533 -17.68 -15.93 13.09
N ALA A 534 -18.00 -15.38 11.93
CA ALA A 534 -19.32 -14.84 11.60
C ALA A 534 -20.27 -15.87 10.95
N LEU A 535 -19.77 -17.03 10.49
CA LEU A 535 -20.57 -18.06 9.85
C LEU A 535 -20.18 -19.46 10.30
N ASP A 536 -21.15 -20.21 10.80
CA ASP A 536 -20.99 -21.62 11.16
C ASP A 536 -21.11 -22.55 9.94
N CYS A 537 -20.45 -23.71 9.99
CA CYS A 537 -20.49 -24.72 8.92
C CYS A 537 -21.92 -25.16 8.58
N THR A 538 -22.77 -25.34 9.58
CA THR A 538 -24.16 -25.83 9.45
C THR A 538 -25.09 -24.85 8.74
N ALA A 539 -24.70 -23.57 8.66
CA ALA A 539 -25.46 -22.57 7.89
C ALA A 539 -25.55 -22.90 6.40
N CYS A 540 -24.51 -23.55 5.85
CA CYS A 540 -24.46 -24.02 4.46
C CYS A 540 -24.59 -25.54 4.35
N HIS A 541 -24.14 -26.27 5.37
CA HIS A 541 -24.15 -27.74 5.43
C HIS A 541 -25.23 -28.23 6.40
N SER A 542 -26.45 -27.73 6.25
CA SER A 542 -27.58 -28.04 7.15
C SER A 542 -27.99 -29.51 7.19
N ASP A 543 -27.59 -30.30 6.18
CA ASP A 543 -27.79 -31.74 6.10
C ASP A 543 -26.67 -32.54 6.82
N LYS A 544 -25.63 -31.85 7.31
CA LYS A 544 -24.51 -32.47 8.01
C LYS A 544 -24.66 -32.26 9.51
N THR A 545 -24.69 -33.37 10.22
CA THR A 545 -24.66 -33.43 11.69
C THR A 545 -23.72 -34.53 12.11
N ILE A 546 -23.01 -34.33 13.21
CA ILE A 546 -22.13 -35.37 13.79
C ILE A 546 -23.04 -36.36 14.53
N THR A 547 -23.35 -37.48 13.87
CA THR A 547 -24.34 -38.47 14.35
C THR A 547 -23.71 -39.75 14.91
N SER A 548 -22.38 -39.89 14.81
CA SER A 548 -21.66 -41.10 15.21
C SER A 548 -21.28 -41.10 16.69
N GLY A 549 -22.02 -41.86 17.51
CA GLY A 549 -21.59 -42.34 18.84
C GLY A 549 -20.95 -41.29 19.77
N GLY A 550 -19.84 -41.66 20.42
CA GLY A 550 -19.12 -40.83 21.40
C GLY A 550 -18.50 -39.52 20.87
N MET A 551 -18.66 -39.21 19.58
CA MET A 551 -18.16 -37.98 18.94
C MET A 551 -19.21 -36.86 18.89
N THR A 552 -20.43 -37.09 19.41
CA THR A 552 -21.53 -36.10 19.39
C THR A 552 -21.23 -34.80 20.15
N ALA A 553 -20.17 -34.77 20.96
CA ALA A 553 -19.69 -33.57 21.65
C ALA A 553 -18.61 -32.80 20.87
N LEU A 554 -18.16 -33.29 19.71
CA LEU A 554 -17.18 -32.63 18.87
C LEU A 554 -17.81 -31.61 17.93
N GLU A 555 -17.01 -30.67 17.46
CA GLU A 555 -17.39 -29.68 16.45
C GLU A 555 -16.83 -30.06 15.07
N CYS A 556 -17.41 -29.50 13.99
CA CYS A 556 -16.94 -29.76 12.63
C CYS A 556 -15.45 -29.46 12.47
N VAL A 557 -14.97 -28.40 13.13
CA VAL A 557 -13.58 -27.95 13.08
C VAL A 557 -12.60 -28.93 13.72
N ASP A 558 -13.04 -29.84 14.59
CA ASP A 558 -12.13 -30.78 15.27
C ASP A 558 -11.52 -31.80 14.31
N CYS A 559 -12.25 -32.19 13.26
CA CYS A 559 -11.76 -33.08 12.21
C CYS A 559 -11.43 -32.33 10.91
N HIS A 560 -12.20 -31.30 10.57
CA HIS A 560 -12.06 -30.58 9.28
C HIS A 560 -11.13 -29.38 9.34
N MET A 561 -10.68 -28.97 10.54
CA MET A 561 -9.70 -27.90 10.74
C MET A 561 -8.77 -28.27 11.92
N PRO A 562 -8.06 -29.40 11.87
CA PRO A 562 -7.15 -29.82 12.93
C PRO A 562 -5.97 -28.84 13.04
N TYR A 563 -5.23 -28.96 14.14
CA TYR A 563 -4.05 -28.13 14.41
C TYR A 563 -2.84 -28.59 13.58
N LEU A 564 -2.92 -28.45 12.26
CA LEU A 564 -1.90 -28.87 11.29
C LEU A 564 -0.88 -27.74 10.96
N VAL A 565 -1.05 -26.57 11.58
CA VAL A 565 -0.28 -25.36 11.26
C VAL A 565 0.53 -24.91 12.47
N LYS A 566 1.83 -24.67 12.28
CA LYS A 566 2.77 -24.18 13.32
C LYS A 566 3.14 -22.73 13.06
N SER A 567 2.65 -21.82 13.90
CA SER A 567 3.10 -20.43 13.96
C SER A 567 4.25 -20.25 14.93
N ALA A 568 4.07 -20.66 16.19
CA ALA A 568 5.07 -20.50 17.24
C ALA A 568 5.50 -21.85 17.81
N ILE A 569 4.55 -22.68 18.25
CA ILE A 569 4.84 -23.92 19.00
C ILE A 569 4.18 -25.15 18.38
N GLU A 570 4.71 -26.30 18.75
CA GLU A 570 4.01 -27.58 18.67
C GLU A 570 3.23 -27.79 19.97
N THR A 571 1.95 -28.13 19.87
CA THR A 571 1.05 -28.29 21.03
C THR A 571 0.86 -29.73 21.45
N PHE A 572 1.14 -30.68 20.55
CA PHE A 572 1.18 -32.11 20.85
C PHE A 572 2.43 -32.67 20.21
N GLN A 573 3.35 -33.16 21.04
CA GLN A 573 4.55 -33.85 20.59
C GLN A 573 4.39 -35.34 20.87
N ASN A 574 4.49 -36.12 19.80
CA ASN A 574 5.01 -37.48 19.85
C ASN A 574 4.31 -38.45 20.82
N GLY A 575 3.08 -38.84 20.47
CA GLY A 575 2.65 -40.21 20.74
C GLY A 575 3.34 -41.15 19.75
N THR A 576 3.67 -42.37 20.14
CA THR A 576 4.18 -43.45 19.29
C THR A 576 3.39 -43.65 17.99
N ASP A 577 2.13 -43.23 17.93
CA ASP A 577 1.26 -43.38 16.76
C ASP A 577 0.45 -42.12 16.34
N ALA A 578 0.61 -40.96 16.99
CA ALA A 578 -0.12 -39.73 16.68
C ALA A 578 0.79 -38.67 16.03
N PRO A 579 0.30 -37.86 15.06
CA PRO A 579 1.12 -36.83 14.44
C PRO A 579 1.39 -35.68 15.42
N ASP A 580 2.49 -34.97 15.20
CA ASP A 580 2.71 -33.70 15.87
C ASP A 580 1.63 -32.70 15.43
N LEU A 581 1.21 -31.83 16.36
CA LEU A 581 0.23 -30.79 16.10
C LEU A 581 0.83 -29.41 16.36
N GLY A 582 0.47 -28.43 15.55
CA GLY A 582 0.85 -27.04 15.73
C GLY A 582 -0.11 -26.28 16.66
N ASP A 583 -0.06 -24.96 16.61
CA ASP A 583 -0.83 -24.03 17.45
C ASP A 583 -1.93 -23.29 16.67
N ILE A 584 -2.13 -23.63 15.39
CA ILE A 584 -3.14 -23.04 14.52
C ILE A 584 -3.93 -24.13 13.78
N ARG A 585 -5.25 -23.88 13.68
CA ARG A 585 -6.17 -24.70 12.89
C ARG A 585 -5.98 -24.45 11.39
N THR A 586 -5.87 -25.53 10.62
CA THR A 586 -5.77 -25.45 9.16
C THR A 586 -7.07 -24.97 8.52
N HIS A 587 -6.96 -24.28 7.39
CA HIS A 587 -8.06 -23.94 6.48
C HIS A 587 -8.14 -24.89 5.28
N ILE A 588 -7.45 -26.04 5.33
CA ILE A 588 -7.74 -27.18 4.48
C ILE A 588 -8.97 -27.89 5.07
N LEU A 589 -10.11 -27.87 4.37
CA LEU A 589 -11.36 -28.43 4.91
C LEU A 589 -11.62 -29.88 4.50
N LYS A 590 -11.07 -30.30 3.36
CA LYS A 590 -11.32 -31.63 2.79
C LYS A 590 -10.48 -32.67 3.53
N ILE A 591 -11.14 -33.69 4.10
CA ILE A 591 -10.48 -34.92 4.56
C ILE A 591 -10.43 -35.90 3.39
N ASP A 592 -9.26 -36.49 3.15
CA ASP A 592 -9.06 -37.53 2.14
C ASP A 592 -8.45 -38.76 2.79
N LEU A 593 -9.29 -39.76 3.06
CA LEU A 593 -8.88 -41.02 3.70
C LEU A 593 -8.21 -42.00 2.72
N THR A 594 -8.15 -41.67 1.43
CA THR A 594 -7.54 -42.55 0.42
C THR A 594 -6.04 -42.37 0.29
N THR A 595 -5.49 -41.34 0.93
CA THR A 595 -4.08 -40.98 0.90
C THR A 595 -3.51 -40.86 2.31
N THR A 596 -2.24 -41.23 2.44
CA THR A 596 -1.46 -41.07 3.67
C THR A 596 -0.50 -39.88 3.59
N ASP A 597 -0.30 -39.31 2.40
CA ASP A 597 0.69 -38.27 2.19
C ASP A 597 0.06 -36.89 2.46
N GLN A 598 0.43 -36.31 3.60
CA GLN A 598 0.04 -34.93 3.95
C GLN A 598 0.99 -33.90 3.31
N PHE A 599 2.23 -34.27 3.08
CA PHE A 599 3.30 -33.40 2.58
C PHE A 599 3.97 -33.99 1.35
N THR A 600 4.63 -33.15 0.56
CA THR A 600 5.51 -33.57 -0.52
C THR A 600 6.69 -34.39 0.03
N PRO A 601 7.33 -35.25 -0.78
CA PRO A 601 8.42 -36.10 -0.30
C PRO A 601 9.62 -35.36 0.31
N ASP A 602 9.84 -34.10 -0.08
CA ASP A 602 10.86 -33.21 0.49
C ASP A 602 10.38 -32.41 1.72
N GLY A 603 9.11 -32.55 2.09
CA GLY A 603 8.47 -31.85 3.21
C GLY A 603 8.24 -30.36 2.98
N ALA A 604 8.53 -29.83 1.78
CA ALA A 604 8.50 -28.38 1.52
C ALA A 604 7.08 -27.82 1.36
N PHE A 605 6.11 -28.67 0.97
CA PHE A 605 4.72 -28.27 0.78
C PHE A 605 3.75 -29.28 1.35
N ALA A 606 2.60 -28.80 1.84
CA ALA A 606 1.45 -29.65 2.15
C ALA A 606 0.53 -29.83 0.94
N TYR A 607 -0.11 -30.99 0.88
CA TYR A 607 -1.19 -31.22 -0.08
C TYR A 607 -2.52 -30.62 0.41
N PRO A 608 -3.44 -30.21 -0.48
CA PRO A 608 -4.67 -29.49 -0.13
C PRO A 608 -5.82 -30.38 0.38
N TRP A 609 -5.48 -31.42 1.15
CA TRP A 609 -6.37 -32.33 1.86
C TRP A 609 -5.77 -32.68 3.24
N ILE A 610 -6.62 -33.06 4.19
CA ILE A 610 -6.23 -33.60 5.49
C ILE A 610 -6.23 -35.12 5.41
N THR A 611 -5.13 -35.78 5.77
CA THR A 611 -5.07 -37.24 5.85
C THR A 611 -5.81 -37.76 7.08
N GLY A 612 -6.16 -39.05 7.10
CA GLY A 612 -6.78 -39.69 8.27
C GLY A 612 -5.92 -39.60 9.54
N GLU A 613 -4.59 -39.50 9.38
CA GLU A 613 -3.66 -39.31 10.49
C GLU A 613 -3.94 -38.02 11.26
N PHE A 614 -3.98 -36.87 10.57
CA PHE A 614 -4.21 -35.57 11.21
C PHE A 614 -5.67 -35.33 11.61
N ALA A 615 -6.64 -35.92 10.89
CA ALA A 615 -8.05 -35.76 11.21
C ALA A 615 -8.49 -36.58 12.43
N CYS A 616 -7.90 -37.76 12.65
CA CYS A 616 -8.44 -38.77 13.56
C CYS A 616 -7.51 -39.07 14.75
N LYS A 617 -6.19 -39.15 14.54
CA LYS A 617 -5.29 -39.72 15.54
C LYS A 617 -4.98 -38.82 16.74
N ARG A 618 -5.44 -37.57 16.72
CA ARG A 618 -5.47 -36.75 17.95
C ARG A 618 -6.32 -37.39 19.05
N CYS A 619 -7.40 -38.08 18.68
CA CYS A 619 -8.30 -38.75 19.63
C CYS A 619 -8.18 -40.28 19.55
N HIS A 620 -7.72 -40.80 18.41
CA HIS A 620 -7.58 -42.23 18.14
C HIS A 620 -6.10 -42.63 18.03
N SER A 621 -5.33 -42.28 19.05
CA SER A 621 -3.97 -42.74 19.26
C SER A 621 -3.91 -43.77 20.39
N ASP A 622 -2.96 -44.69 20.31
CA ASP A 622 -2.60 -45.63 21.36
C ASP A 622 -2.14 -44.90 22.64
N ASP A 623 -1.69 -43.64 22.51
CA ASP A 623 -1.24 -42.77 23.60
C ASP A 623 -2.29 -41.74 24.11
N GLY A 624 -3.46 -41.65 23.48
CA GLY A 624 -4.56 -40.73 23.84
C GLY A 624 -5.60 -41.35 24.79
N PRO A 625 -6.68 -40.63 25.18
CA PRO A 625 -7.77 -41.20 25.98
C PRO A 625 -8.46 -42.29 25.15
N ASN A 626 -8.02 -43.53 25.39
CA ASN A 626 -8.38 -44.74 24.66
C ASN A 626 -9.92 -44.93 24.67
N PHE A 627 -10.59 -44.52 23.60
CA PHE A 627 -11.92 -45.03 23.26
C PHE A 627 -11.68 -46.22 22.32
N PRO A 628 -11.86 -47.47 22.77
CA PRO A 628 -11.67 -48.62 21.89
C PRO A 628 -12.75 -48.57 20.81
N ILE A 629 -12.37 -48.20 19.59
CA ILE A 629 -13.22 -48.33 18.41
C ILE A 629 -12.45 -49.14 17.38
N SER A 630 -12.90 -50.37 17.14
CA SER A 630 -12.51 -51.11 15.95
C SER A 630 -13.18 -50.46 14.74
N PHE A 631 -12.41 -49.99 13.76
CA PHE A 631 -12.98 -49.64 12.46
C PHE A 631 -13.50 -50.93 11.79
N PRO A 632 -14.81 -51.03 11.45
CA PRO A 632 -15.23 -52.02 10.48
C PRO A 632 -14.61 -51.67 9.13
N SER A 633 -14.11 -52.68 8.41
CA SER A 633 -13.33 -52.58 7.18
C SER A 633 -14.05 -51.94 5.98
N GLU A 634 -15.28 -51.45 6.13
CA GLU A 634 -16.02 -50.77 5.07
C GLU A 634 -16.94 -49.70 5.67
N ILE A 635 -16.49 -48.44 5.67
CA ILE A 635 -17.42 -47.30 5.76
C ILE A 635 -17.69 -46.86 4.32
N ALA A 636 -18.86 -47.24 3.81
CA ALA A 636 -19.41 -46.63 2.61
C ALA A 636 -19.82 -45.20 2.94
N ILE A 637 -18.99 -44.23 2.56
CA ILE A 637 -19.35 -42.81 2.58
C ILE A 637 -20.35 -42.60 1.45
N HIS A 638 -21.59 -42.26 1.78
CA HIS A 638 -22.59 -41.91 0.79
C HIS A 638 -22.15 -40.65 0.03
N ASN A 639 -22.10 -40.77 -1.30
CA ASN A 639 -21.83 -39.70 -2.27
C ASN A 639 -22.63 -38.41 -1.99
#